data_AF-A0A8J9UDN8-F1
#
_entry.id   AF-A0A8J9UDN8-F1
#
_cell.length_a   1.000
_cell.length_b   1.000
_cell.length_c   1.000
_cell.angle_alpha   90.00
_cell.angle_beta   90.00
_cell.angle_gamma   90.00
#
_symmetry.space_group_name_H-M   'P 1'
#
loop_
_entity.id
_entity.type
_entity.pdbx_description
1 polymer ?
#
loop_
_entity_poly.entity_id
_entity_poly.type
_entity_poly.pdbx_seq_one_letter_code
_entity_poly.pdbx_strand_id
1 'polypeptide(L)'
;MEHIRQFDWCYSQPDVYFLKESDLDNSVTEKILRNKFHNPMVSSESEDEQQNINWAEVFSKKEDFSRNNRVFVPCMPKFMQYPKLSALTSYQHFQCIKVLCSENPHILPEEFMQRPTKNDYKVFEELKPIYEKEQKEFIEWAKTQWTTIHCIRALRPKPPIEFVYDARFKMRENEMQSYPKMFDMAAQIPLETRNNNFDLVLSSDLKSVDIKLLPQIECRNITKKLTIMKQCAMPEPCNKHPCRFILPNEKAVSILPLIEIQRELAQFTLDNDAQYIASENSLKCLMELDRCWDITVSVVPVIGPDGESTNVVVLGDEFCINRESPVMRTYKAFKHLLEHTLVPPSERSKLQYKDLNDNVNEELHKNVLAEDTVLSSDDEDADNLCIVEDSEMAEDMEATKDEKKEGNKEKTNNVANKSNEDDQIGFYSCTCKDTMFERPPPRSFQRWQVRNKTTGEHFNIVVHSPHKVRDKRGEVLLEPIPEYQIELGASAQSKEKIQSLALSLMLRKNATLINVRVDGATGEVATFENMNSEEFKAKHGDLTNEISNTLHTAFNQLQGLLPGNYILRHEPNHGHNAILYVSKPSVKSSLVLEFDSTQLAEVDEAKNLKTPPVIIPVLLPYHKLKRMLPCAFTPHERQLARSPRRAPRRQRTPPRALQLESEAESGGAQGKWPKRKKKKKKN
;
A
#
# COMPACT_ATOMS: atom_id res chain seq x y z
N MET A 1 -22.51 -20.72 -66.02
CA MET A 1 -23.34 -21.85 -66.49
C MET A 1 -22.94 -23.02 -65.63
N GLU A 2 -23.79 -23.41 -64.67
CA GLU A 2 -24.71 -24.58 -64.73
C GLU A 2 -24.13 -25.69 -63.83
N HIS A 3 -24.87 -26.43 -62.99
CA HIS A 3 -26.27 -26.39 -62.57
C HIS A 3 -26.34 -26.68 -61.06
N ILE A 4 -27.25 -26.02 -60.34
CA ILE A 4 -27.78 -26.58 -59.08
C ILE A 4 -28.82 -27.63 -59.47
N ARG A 5 -28.72 -28.85 -58.93
CA ARG A 5 -29.82 -29.83 -58.96
C ARG A 5 -30.14 -30.30 -57.55
N GLN A 6 -31.43 -30.23 -57.23
CA GLN A 6 -32.00 -30.71 -55.98
C GLN A 6 -31.87 -32.23 -55.88
N PHE A 7 -31.74 -32.75 -54.66
CA PHE A 7 -32.03 -34.16 -54.37
C PHE A 7 -33.11 -34.23 -53.30
N ASP A 8 -34.21 -34.87 -53.67
CA ASP A 8 -35.40 -35.01 -52.86
C ASP A 8 -35.20 -36.09 -51.77
N TRP A 9 -35.71 -35.86 -50.56
CA TRP A 9 -35.45 -36.71 -49.39
C TRP A 9 -36.60 -37.66 -49.02
N CYS A 10 -37.60 -37.79 -49.91
CA CYS A 10 -38.83 -38.55 -49.66
C CYS A 10 -38.97 -39.76 -50.59
N TYR A 11 -38.26 -40.85 -50.29
CA TYR A 11 -38.64 -42.19 -50.77
C TYR A 11 -38.34 -43.27 -49.73
N SER A 12 -39.30 -43.52 -48.85
CA SER A 12 -39.28 -44.62 -47.88
C SER A 12 -39.78 -45.92 -48.52
N GLN A 13 -39.21 -47.05 -48.14
CA GLN A 13 -39.97 -48.32 -48.08
C GLN A 13 -40.53 -48.49 -46.66
N PRO A 14 -41.75 -49.04 -46.49
CA PRO A 14 -42.37 -49.19 -45.18
C PRO A 14 -41.91 -50.47 -44.48
N ASP A 15 -41.26 -50.34 -43.32
CA ASP A 15 -40.95 -51.50 -42.48
C ASP A 15 -42.21 -52.02 -41.78
N VAL A 16 -42.56 -53.28 -42.06
CA VAL A 16 -43.81 -53.92 -41.62
C VAL A 16 -43.61 -54.64 -40.28
N TYR A 17 -43.29 -53.88 -39.23
CA TYR A 17 -43.31 -54.38 -37.84
C TYR A 17 -43.81 -53.32 -36.85
N PHE A 18 -45.12 -53.07 -36.88
CA PHE A 18 -45.80 -52.37 -35.80
C PHE A 18 -46.03 -53.32 -34.60
N LEU A 19 -45.71 -52.82 -33.41
CA LEU A 19 -46.09 -53.44 -32.12
C LEU A 19 -47.60 -53.63 -32.07
N LYS A 20 -48.06 -54.79 -31.59
CA LYS A 20 -49.48 -55.03 -31.30
C LYS A 20 -49.80 -54.48 -29.91
N GLU A 21 -51.07 -54.15 -29.64
CA GLU A 21 -51.48 -53.66 -28.32
C GLU A 21 -51.18 -54.68 -27.20
N SER A 22 -51.20 -55.98 -27.52
CA SER A 22 -50.75 -57.07 -26.63
C SER A 22 -49.29 -56.95 -26.17
N ASP A 23 -48.45 -56.24 -26.92
CA ASP A 23 -47.01 -56.11 -26.67
C ASP A 23 -46.72 -54.86 -25.80
N LEU A 24 -47.73 -54.04 -25.54
CA LEU A 24 -47.66 -52.83 -24.71
C LEU A 24 -48.09 -53.08 -23.25
N ASP A 25 -48.93 -54.07 -22.97
CA ASP A 25 -49.39 -54.40 -21.62
C ASP A 25 -48.20 -54.82 -20.71
N ASN A 26 -48.09 -54.18 -19.54
CA ASN A 26 -46.97 -54.24 -18.60
C ASN A 26 -45.61 -53.69 -19.08
N SER A 27 -45.54 -53.10 -20.28
CA SER A 27 -44.31 -52.47 -20.78
C SER A 27 -43.90 -51.24 -19.94
N VAL A 28 -42.60 -50.89 -19.98
CA VAL A 28 -42.11 -49.65 -19.36
C VAL A 28 -42.74 -48.42 -20.03
N THR A 29 -43.03 -48.50 -21.32
CA THR A 29 -43.72 -47.48 -22.12
C THR A 29 -45.14 -47.22 -21.60
N GLU A 30 -45.92 -48.26 -21.30
CA GLU A 30 -47.25 -48.14 -20.69
C GLU A 30 -47.18 -47.47 -19.31
N LYS A 31 -46.17 -47.79 -18.49
CA LYS A 31 -45.95 -47.13 -17.18
C LYS A 31 -45.56 -45.65 -17.31
N ILE A 32 -44.82 -45.27 -18.35
CA ILE A 32 -44.50 -43.88 -18.66
C ILE A 32 -45.75 -43.13 -19.17
N LEU A 33 -46.57 -43.75 -20.03
CA LEU A 33 -47.79 -43.17 -20.57
C LEU A 33 -48.92 -43.06 -19.53
N ARG A 34 -49.02 -44.01 -18.58
CA ARG A 34 -49.97 -43.94 -17.45
C ARG A 34 -49.57 -42.93 -16.38
N ASN A 35 -48.28 -42.64 -16.22
CA ASN A 35 -47.82 -41.47 -15.46
C ASN A 35 -48.07 -40.19 -16.27
N LYS A 36 -49.36 -39.80 -16.32
CA LYS A 36 -49.84 -38.57 -16.95
C LYS A 36 -48.97 -37.39 -16.52
N PHE A 37 -48.16 -36.87 -17.44
CA PHE A 37 -47.67 -35.50 -17.34
C PHE A 37 -48.91 -34.60 -17.24
N HIS A 38 -49.10 -33.97 -16.08
CA HIS A 38 -50.25 -33.12 -15.85
C HIS A 38 -50.06 -31.84 -16.69
N ASN A 39 -50.92 -31.64 -17.69
CA ASN A 39 -50.85 -30.52 -18.60
C ASN A 39 -51.33 -29.25 -17.86
N PRO A 40 -50.48 -28.24 -17.60
CA PRO A 40 -50.78 -27.13 -16.69
C PRO A 40 -51.78 -26.10 -17.23
N MET A 41 -52.47 -26.42 -18.34
CA MET A 41 -53.40 -25.54 -19.06
C MET A 41 -54.84 -26.07 -19.11
N VAL A 42 -55.14 -27.20 -18.43
CA VAL A 42 -56.52 -27.70 -18.30
C VAL A 42 -56.98 -27.51 -16.86
N SER A 43 -57.74 -26.44 -16.61
CA SER A 43 -58.43 -26.23 -15.35
C SER A 43 -59.39 -27.38 -15.06
N SER A 44 -59.33 -27.92 -13.84
CA SER A 44 -60.42 -28.68 -13.23
C SER A 44 -60.63 -28.13 -11.83
N GLU A 45 -61.89 -27.85 -11.51
CA GLU A 45 -62.31 -27.29 -10.22
C GLU A 45 -62.22 -28.36 -9.13
N SER A 46 -61.41 -28.13 -8.09
CA SER A 46 -61.60 -28.73 -6.77
C SER A 46 -60.79 -27.96 -5.72
N GLU A 47 -61.38 -27.76 -4.56
CA GLU A 47 -60.85 -26.94 -3.46
C GLU A 47 -59.57 -27.54 -2.86
N ASP A 48 -58.49 -26.76 -2.85
CA ASP A 48 -57.39 -26.89 -1.91
C ASP A 48 -56.73 -25.50 -1.78
N GLU A 49 -56.70 -24.92 -0.57
CA GLU A 49 -56.11 -23.60 -0.31
C GLU A 49 -54.57 -23.64 -0.35
N GLN A 50 -54.02 -23.90 -1.53
CA GLN A 50 -52.60 -23.67 -1.79
C GLN A 50 -52.36 -22.17 -1.78
N GLN A 51 -51.83 -21.67 -0.65
CA GLN A 51 -51.32 -20.31 -0.55
C GLN A 51 -50.42 -20.04 -1.75
N ASN A 52 -50.90 -19.19 -2.65
CA ASN A 52 -50.27 -18.97 -3.94
C ASN A 52 -48.98 -18.18 -3.70
N ILE A 53 -47.87 -18.89 -3.49
CA ILE A 53 -46.55 -18.29 -3.26
C ILE A 53 -46.19 -17.61 -4.58
N ASN A 54 -46.51 -16.32 -4.66
CA ASN A 54 -46.20 -15.50 -5.80
C ASN A 54 -44.67 -15.38 -5.88
N TRP A 55 -44.05 -16.25 -6.68
CA TRP A 55 -42.60 -16.30 -6.80
C TRP A 55 -42.04 -14.99 -7.34
N ALA A 56 -42.77 -14.28 -8.20
CA ALA A 56 -42.40 -12.93 -8.62
C ALA A 56 -42.42 -11.96 -7.43
N GLU A 57 -43.37 -12.07 -6.51
CA GLU A 57 -43.40 -11.31 -5.26
C GLU A 57 -42.33 -11.78 -4.25
N VAL A 58 -41.91 -13.04 -4.25
CA VAL A 58 -40.80 -13.54 -3.40
C VAL A 58 -39.44 -13.14 -3.95
N PHE A 59 -39.29 -13.08 -5.28
CA PHE A 59 -38.09 -12.57 -5.93
C PHE A 59 -38.03 -11.05 -5.90
N SER A 60 -39.14 -10.33 -6.09
CA SER A 60 -39.19 -8.88 -5.85
C SER A 60 -39.01 -8.58 -4.37
N LYS A 61 -39.69 -9.27 -3.42
CA LYS A 61 -39.37 -9.12 -1.97
C LYS A 61 -37.90 -9.42 -1.68
N LYS A 62 -37.23 -10.36 -2.36
CA LYS A 62 -35.77 -10.57 -2.22
C LYS A 62 -34.97 -9.41 -2.79
N GLU A 63 -35.33 -8.90 -3.97
CA GLU A 63 -34.68 -7.73 -4.57
C GLU A 63 -34.91 -6.48 -3.71
N ASP A 64 -36.11 -6.25 -3.20
CA ASP A 64 -36.52 -5.15 -2.33
C ASP A 64 -35.88 -5.24 -0.94
N PHE A 65 -35.74 -6.45 -0.35
CA PHE A 65 -34.87 -6.70 0.83
C PHE A 65 -33.37 -6.53 0.57
N SER A 66 -32.97 -6.33 -0.69
CA SER A 66 -31.59 -5.99 -1.07
C SER A 66 -31.43 -4.55 -1.60
N ARG A 67 -32.51 -3.91 -2.06
CA ARG A 67 -32.56 -2.51 -2.53
C ARG A 67 -32.90 -1.53 -1.41
N ASN A 68 -33.73 -1.91 -0.43
CA ASN A 68 -34.03 -1.06 0.73
C ASN A 68 -32.88 -1.13 1.77
N ASN A 69 -32.06 -0.08 1.76
CA ASN A 69 -31.15 0.32 2.85
C ASN A 69 -30.16 -0.74 3.35
N ARG A 70 -29.35 -1.32 2.46
CA ARG A 70 -28.08 -1.93 2.89
C ARG A 70 -26.98 -0.89 2.89
N VAL A 71 -26.75 -0.31 4.06
CA VAL A 71 -25.54 0.43 4.43
C VAL A 71 -24.31 -0.29 3.85
N PHE A 72 -23.44 0.44 3.17
CA PHE A 72 -22.20 -0.16 2.65
C PHE A 72 -21.27 -0.46 3.83
N VAL A 73 -20.89 -1.73 3.98
CA VAL A 73 -19.95 -2.15 5.02
C VAL A 73 -18.63 -2.54 4.35
N PRO A 74 -17.52 -1.84 4.63
CA PRO A 74 -16.22 -2.14 4.04
C PRO A 74 -15.71 -3.52 4.44
N CYS A 75 -14.94 -4.15 3.55
CA CYS A 75 -14.22 -5.40 3.77
C CYS A 75 -15.10 -6.56 4.28
N MET A 76 -16.39 -6.58 3.89
CA MET A 76 -17.35 -7.56 4.39
C MET A 76 -16.93 -9.01 4.07
N PRO A 77 -16.67 -9.83 5.10
CA PRO A 77 -16.14 -11.17 4.88
C PRO A 77 -17.23 -12.14 4.43
N LYS A 78 -16.79 -13.20 3.75
CA LYS A 78 -17.64 -14.38 3.51
C LYS A 78 -18.00 -15.02 4.85
N PHE A 79 -19.22 -15.55 4.94
CA PHE A 79 -19.79 -16.06 6.19
C PHE A 79 -18.88 -17.09 6.87
N MET A 80 -18.30 -16.71 8.02
CA MET A 80 -17.47 -17.61 8.82
C MET A 80 -18.29 -18.62 9.60
N GLN A 81 -17.67 -19.77 9.87
CA GLN A 81 -18.21 -20.81 10.74
C GLN A 81 -17.36 -20.86 12.02
N TYR A 82 -17.99 -20.59 13.16
CA TYR A 82 -17.33 -20.60 14.47
C TYR A 82 -17.40 -22.01 15.08
N PRO A 83 -16.40 -22.42 15.87
CA PRO A 83 -16.35 -23.75 16.48
C PRO A 83 -17.38 -23.92 17.61
N LYS A 84 -17.77 -22.82 18.26
CA LYS A 84 -18.69 -22.81 19.41
C LYS A 84 -19.45 -21.47 19.50
N LEU A 85 -20.41 -21.42 20.43
CA LEU A 85 -21.07 -20.19 20.84
C LEU A 85 -20.18 -19.37 21.79
N SER A 86 -20.45 -18.07 21.85
CA SER A 86 -19.94 -17.18 22.90
C SER A 86 -20.43 -17.60 24.29
N ALA A 87 -19.68 -17.25 25.33
CA ALA A 87 -20.13 -17.31 26.71
C ALA A 87 -21.18 -16.22 27.02
N LEU A 88 -21.26 -15.17 26.19
CA LEU A 88 -22.20 -14.07 26.31
C LEU A 88 -23.37 -14.23 25.33
N THR A 89 -24.56 -13.83 25.78
CA THR A 89 -25.78 -13.87 24.96
C THR A 89 -25.77 -12.78 23.88
N SER A 90 -26.60 -12.97 22.83
CA SER A 90 -26.82 -11.94 21.79
C SER A 90 -27.23 -10.57 22.36
N TYR A 91 -27.94 -10.54 23.49
CA TYR A 91 -28.34 -9.31 24.16
C TYR A 91 -27.15 -8.63 24.85
N GLN A 92 -26.35 -9.40 25.61
CA GLN A 92 -25.15 -8.89 26.28
C GLN A 92 -24.11 -8.37 25.28
N HIS A 93 -23.90 -9.07 24.15
CA HIS A 93 -23.10 -8.55 23.03
C HIS A 93 -23.60 -7.17 22.58
N PHE A 94 -24.91 -7.03 22.32
CA PHE A 94 -25.49 -5.78 21.87
C PHE A 94 -25.30 -4.64 22.89
N GLN A 95 -25.48 -4.89 24.19
CA GLN A 95 -25.24 -3.89 25.24
C GLN A 95 -23.77 -3.43 25.26
N CYS A 96 -22.83 -4.38 25.25
CA CYS A 96 -21.40 -4.07 25.26
C CYS A 96 -20.97 -3.31 23.99
N ILE A 97 -21.54 -3.62 22.83
CA ILE A 97 -21.23 -2.92 21.57
C ILE A 97 -21.79 -1.49 21.56
N LYS A 98 -22.90 -1.19 22.26
CA LYS A 98 -23.34 0.22 22.42
C LYS A 98 -22.27 1.08 23.09
N VAL A 99 -21.58 0.52 24.10
CA VAL A 99 -20.47 1.20 24.80
C VAL A 99 -19.31 1.43 23.82
N LEU A 100 -18.80 0.37 23.18
CA LEU A 100 -17.69 0.47 22.21
C LEU A 100 -18.00 1.39 21.02
N CYS A 101 -19.24 1.41 20.53
CA CYS A 101 -19.67 2.33 19.46
C CYS A 101 -19.78 3.79 19.93
N SER A 102 -19.99 4.05 21.22
CA SER A 102 -20.02 5.42 21.75
C SER A 102 -18.61 6.03 21.86
N GLU A 103 -17.61 5.19 22.14
CA GLU A 103 -16.19 5.55 22.12
C GLU A 103 -15.65 5.70 20.68
N ASN A 104 -16.22 4.97 19.73
CA ASN A 104 -15.77 4.91 18.34
C ASN A 104 -16.87 5.33 17.33
N PRO A 105 -17.36 6.59 17.38
CA PRO A 105 -18.52 7.04 16.58
C PRO A 105 -18.23 7.08 15.07
N HIS A 106 -16.96 7.13 14.66
CA HIS A 106 -16.52 7.14 13.28
C HIS A 106 -16.68 5.78 12.58
N ILE A 107 -16.92 4.70 13.33
CA ILE A 107 -17.02 3.34 12.76
C ILE A 107 -18.44 3.09 12.24
N LEU A 108 -18.52 2.95 10.91
CA LEU A 108 -19.74 2.71 10.14
C LEU A 108 -20.90 3.63 10.57
N PRO A 109 -20.77 4.96 10.38
CA PRO A 109 -21.66 5.95 10.99
C PRO A 109 -23.12 5.88 10.48
N GLU A 110 -23.33 5.31 9.29
CA GLU A 110 -24.66 5.09 8.70
C GLU A 110 -25.48 4.02 9.44
N GLU A 111 -24.82 3.06 10.13
CA GLU A 111 -25.52 2.04 10.92
C GLU A 111 -25.96 2.62 12.27
N PHE A 112 -27.28 2.76 12.46
CA PHE A 112 -27.85 3.31 13.69
C PHE A 112 -27.69 2.36 14.88
N MET A 113 -27.01 2.84 15.92
CA MET A 113 -26.94 2.20 17.23
C MET A 113 -27.53 3.14 18.29
N GLN A 114 -28.39 2.60 19.15
CA GLN A 114 -28.90 3.34 20.31
C GLN A 114 -27.73 3.72 21.24
N ARG A 115 -27.75 4.95 21.79
CA ARG A 115 -26.77 5.38 22.79
C ARG A 115 -26.79 4.44 24.01
N PRO A 116 -25.63 4.14 24.62
CA PRO A 116 -25.57 3.31 25.82
C PRO A 116 -26.27 4.00 27.00
N THR A 117 -27.00 3.20 27.78
CA THR A 117 -27.61 3.62 29.05
C THR A 117 -26.62 3.42 30.21
N LYS A 118 -26.89 4.04 31.37
CA LYS A 118 -26.10 3.77 32.59
C LYS A 118 -26.07 2.29 32.98
N ASN A 119 -27.08 1.51 32.58
CA ASN A 119 -27.09 0.06 32.81
C ASN A 119 -26.13 -0.68 31.85
N ASP A 120 -26.05 -0.25 30.59
CA ASP A 120 -25.15 -0.86 29.61
C ASP A 120 -23.67 -0.71 30.02
N TYR A 121 -23.28 0.43 30.62
CA TYR A 121 -21.94 0.61 31.20
C TYR A 121 -21.67 -0.30 32.41
N LYS A 122 -22.64 -0.49 33.31
CA LYS A 122 -22.50 -1.42 34.44
C LYS A 122 -22.32 -2.86 33.97
N VAL A 123 -23.20 -3.29 33.06
CA VAL A 123 -23.15 -4.63 32.45
C VAL A 123 -21.83 -4.83 31.69
N PHE A 124 -21.30 -3.79 31.02
CA PHE A 124 -19.99 -3.88 30.35
C PHE A 124 -18.85 -4.19 31.33
N GLU A 125 -18.76 -3.45 32.45
CA GLU A 125 -17.73 -3.73 33.47
C GLU A 125 -17.95 -5.06 34.22
N GLU A 126 -19.20 -5.47 34.47
CA GLU A 126 -19.52 -6.78 35.06
C GLU A 126 -19.15 -7.96 34.15
N LEU A 127 -19.31 -7.82 32.82
CA LEU A 127 -19.02 -8.88 31.85
C LEU A 127 -17.58 -8.87 31.33
N LYS A 128 -16.85 -7.76 31.51
CA LYS A 128 -15.44 -7.59 31.12
C LYS A 128 -14.52 -8.76 31.47
N PRO A 129 -14.50 -9.33 32.70
CA PRO A 129 -13.63 -10.48 33.00
C PRO A 129 -14.03 -11.77 32.24
N ILE A 130 -15.32 -11.93 31.91
CA ILE A 130 -15.80 -13.07 31.09
C ILE A 130 -15.37 -12.86 29.64
N TYR A 131 -15.55 -11.64 29.12
CA TYR A 131 -15.18 -11.24 27.77
C TYR A 131 -13.66 -11.33 27.53
N GLU A 132 -12.82 -10.83 28.45
CA GLU A 132 -11.35 -10.94 28.37
C GLU A 132 -10.86 -12.39 28.38
N LYS A 133 -11.55 -13.28 29.10
CA LYS A 133 -11.27 -14.71 29.07
C LYS A 133 -11.64 -15.33 27.72
N GLU A 134 -12.80 -14.98 27.17
CA GLU A 134 -13.22 -15.42 25.84
C GLU A 134 -12.31 -14.89 24.74
N GLN A 135 -11.85 -13.64 24.81
CA GLN A 135 -10.91 -13.03 23.87
C GLN A 135 -9.61 -13.83 23.76
N LYS A 136 -9.04 -14.27 24.89
CA LYS A 136 -7.81 -15.07 24.91
C LYS A 136 -8.00 -16.40 24.16
N GLU A 137 -9.09 -17.11 24.47
CA GLU A 137 -9.45 -18.37 23.80
C GLU A 137 -9.76 -18.16 22.31
N PHE A 138 -10.42 -17.05 21.96
CA PHE A 138 -10.72 -16.70 20.58
C PHE A 138 -9.44 -16.39 19.78
N ILE A 139 -8.51 -15.63 20.34
CA ILE A 139 -7.24 -15.30 19.70
C ILE A 139 -6.39 -16.57 19.51
N GLU A 140 -6.39 -17.49 20.47
CA GLU A 140 -5.76 -18.80 20.32
C GLU A 140 -6.41 -19.62 19.18
N TRP A 141 -7.75 -19.65 19.11
CA TRP A 141 -8.45 -20.28 17.99
C TRP A 141 -8.15 -19.60 16.64
N ALA A 142 -8.14 -18.27 16.57
CA ALA A 142 -7.84 -17.51 15.35
C ALA A 142 -6.44 -17.83 14.81
N LYS A 143 -5.43 -17.97 15.69
CA LYS A 143 -4.09 -18.45 15.34
C LYS A 143 -4.10 -19.84 14.69
N THR A 144 -5.03 -20.74 15.06
CA THR A 144 -5.15 -22.03 14.36
C THR A 144 -5.61 -21.86 12.91
N GLN A 145 -6.48 -20.89 12.63
CA GLN A 145 -6.97 -20.62 11.27
C GLN A 145 -5.86 -20.10 10.33
N TRP A 146 -4.87 -19.38 10.89
CA TRP A 146 -3.68 -18.92 10.15
C TRP A 146 -2.91 -20.04 9.45
N THR A 147 -2.85 -21.21 10.09
CA THR A 147 -2.11 -22.38 9.55
C THR A 147 -2.76 -22.99 8.31
N THR A 148 -3.97 -22.55 7.94
CA THR A 148 -4.65 -23.03 6.74
C THR A 148 -4.02 -22.46 5.47
N ILE A 149 -3.98 -23.30 4.41
CA ILE A 149 -3.39 -22.95 3.10
C ILE A 149 -4.03 -21.68 2.48
N HIS A 150 -5.25 -21.32 2.90
CA HIS A 150 -5.93 -20.11 2.43
C HIS A 150 -5.27 -18.82 2.95
N CYS A 151 -4.92 -18.75 4.24
CA CYS A 151 -4.32 -17.56 4.85
C CYS A 151 -2.90 -17.29 4.29
N ILE A 152 -2.11 -18.36 4.06
CA ILE A 152 -0.78 -18.27 3.44
C ILE A 152 -0.82 -17.62 2.04
N ARG A 153 -1.93 -17.77 1.29
CA ARG A 153 -2.14 -17.10 -0.01
C ARG A 153 -2.60 -15.64 0.11
N ALA A 154 -3.18 -15.24 1.23
CA ALA A 154 -3.57 -13.85 1.49
C ALA A 154 -2.33 -12.98 1.69
N LEU A 155 -1.34 -13.49 2.43
CA LEU A 155 -0.07 -12.86 2.76
C LEU A 155 0.88 -12.57 1.59
N ARG A 156 0.85 -13.39 0.54
CA ARG A 156 1.70 -13.13 -0.63
C ARG A 156 1.27 -11.83 -1.30
N PRO A 157 2.18 -10.85 -1.52
CA PRO A 157 1.81 -9.60 -2.13
C PRO A 157 1.19 -9.85 -3.51
N LYS A 158 0.14 -9.09 -3.84
CA LYS A 158 -0.51 -9.22 -5.15
C LYS A 158 0.36 -8.53 -6.21
N PRO A 159 0.26 -8.89 -7.50
CA PRO A 159 1.10 -8.30 -8.55
C PRO A 159 1.14 -6.75 -8.59
N PRO A 160 0.06 -6.01 -8.30
CA PRO A 160 0.12 -4.54 -8.19
C PRO A 160 0.98 -4.04 -7.02
N ILE A 161 1.03 -4.80 -5.92
CA ILE A 161 1.86 -4.51 -4.74
C ILE A 161 3.33 -4.76 -5.07
N GLU A 162 3.62 -5.90 -5.70
CA GLU A 162 4.98 -6.27 -6.15
C GLU A 162 5.53 -5.22 -7.12
N PHE A 163 4.76 -4.80 -8.13
CA PHE A 163 5.18 -3.77 -9.08
C PHE A 163 5.54 -2.44 -8.40
N VAL A 164 4.73 -2.00 -7.43
CA VAL A 164 5.00 -0.79 -6.64
C VAL A 164 6.26 -0.97 -5.78
N TYR A 165 6.48 -2.15 -5.19
CA TYR A 165 7.67 -2.44 -4.40
C TYR A 165 8.94 -2.48 -5.26
N ASP A 166 8.94 -3.27 -6.33
CA ASP A 166 10.08 -3.52 -7.21
C ASP A 166 10.57 -2.22 -7.86
N ALA A 167 9.67 -1.30 -8.24
CA ALA A 167 10.04 0.03 -8.73
C ALA A 167 10.72 0.90 -7.65
N ARG A 168 10.26 0.85 -6.39
CA ARG A 168 10.92 1.56 -5.28
C ARG A 168 12.25 0.94 -4.90
N PHE A 169 12.39 -0.38 -5.00
CA PHE A 169 13.64 -1.10 -4.82
C PHE A 169 14.69 -0.63 -5.84
N LYS A 170 14.35 -0.63 -7.13
CA LYS A 170 15.23 -0.14 -8.21
C LYS A 170 15.63 1.33 -8.05
N MET A 171 14.74 2.18 -7.55
CA MET A 171 15.08 3.57 -7.22
C MET A 171 16.15 3.64 -6.12
N ARG A 172 16.03 2.86 -5.04
CA ARG A 172 17.04 2.82 -3.96
C ARG A 172 18.36 2.19 -4.39
N GLU A 173 18.30 1.13 -5.19
CA GLU A 173 19.48 0.55 -5.85
C GLU A 173 20.25 1.60 -6.67
N ASN A 174 19.54 2.42 -7.46
CA ASN A 174 20.13 3.50 -8.25
C ASN A 174 20.78 4.59 -7.39
N GLU A 175 20.11 5.03 -6.31
CA GLU A 175 20.66 5.98 -5.34
C GLU A 175 21.97 5.48 -4.71
N MET A 176 22.02 4.18 -4.41
CA MET A 176 23.15 3.51 -3.76
C MET A 176 24.31 3.16 -4.71
N GLN A 177 24.21 3.37 -6.03
CA GLN A 177 25.29 3.07 -6.99
C GLN A 177 26.60 3.82 -6.69
N SER A 178 26.50 5.01 -6.10
CA SER A 178 27.66 5.83 -5.73
C SER A 178 28.37 5.35 -4.45
N TYR A 179 27.74 4.49 -3.66
CA TYR A 179 28.28 4.02 -2.38
C TYR A 179 29.37 2.95 -2.59
N PRO A 180 30.34 2.81 -1.65
CA PRO A 180 31.32 1.74 -1.70
C PRO A 180 30.64 0.37 -1.75
N LYS A 181 31.21 -0.61 -2.46
CA LYS A 181 30.56 -1.92 -2.65
C LYS A 181 30.89 -2.97 -1.58
N MET A 182 31.93 -2.77 -0.78
CA MET A 182 32.45 -3.78 0.14
C MET A 182 32.66 -3.18 1.53
N PHE A 183 32.18 -3.87 2.56
CA PHE A 183 32.33 -3.48 3.95
C PHE A 183 32.73 -4.65 4.85
N ASP A 184 33.55 -4.35 5.84
CA ASP A 184 33.88 -5.25 6.94
C ASP A 184 33.05 -4.90 8.18
N MET A 185 32.65 -5.90 8.97
CA MET A 185 32.09 -5.69 10.30
C MET A 185 33.12 -4.99 11.19
N ALA A 186 32.75 -3.81 11.71
CA ALA A 186 33.59 -2.98 12.57
C ALA A 186 33.26 -3.19 14.06
N ALA A 187 31.98 -3.15 14.40
CA ALA A 187 31.50 -3.19 15.78
C ALA A 187 30.05 -3.69 15.88
N GLN A 188 29.63 -4.05 17.09
CA GLN A 188 28.23 -4.20 17.46
C GLN A 188 27.85 -3.02 18.36
N ILE A 189 26.83 -2.26 17.97
CA ILE A 189 26.37 -1.05 18.62
C ILE A 189 25.09 -1.35 19.40
N PRO A 190 25.04 -1.17 20.73
CA PRO A 190 23.80 -1.21 21.48
C PRO A 190 22.97 0.04 21.15
N LEU A 191 21.66 -0.13 20.95
CA LEU A 191 20.71 0.96 20.67
C LEU A 191 19.86 1.34 21.88
N GLU A 192 19.72 0.46 22.87
CA GLU A 192 18.95 0.70 24.09
C GLU A 192 19.86 0.86 25.33
N THR A 193 19.56 1.83 26.19
CA THR A 193 20.09 1.90 27.56
C THR A 193 18.98 2.09 28.58
N ARG A 194 19.15 1.54 29.79
CA ARG A 194 18.15 1.54 30.87
C ARG A 194 18.01 2.86 31.64
N ASN A 195 18.51 3.97 31.08
CA ASN A 195 18.54 5.27 31.74
C ASN A 195 17.43 6.18 31.19
N ASN A 196 16.34 6.37 31.93
CA ASN A 196 15.17 7.16 31.50
C ASN A 196 15.33 8.67 31.75
N ASN A 197 16.54 9.21 31.59
CA ASN A 197 16.89 10.59 31.97
C ASN A 197 17.17 11.50 30.75
N PHE A 198 16.73 11.12 29.56
CA PHE A 198 16.99 11.87 28.33
C PHE A 198 15.74 12.62 27.83
N ASP A 199 15.93 13.82 27.28
CA ASP A 199 14.89 14.61 26.60
C ASP A 199 15.29 14.93 25.15
N LEU A 200 14.29 15.07 24.29
CA LEU A 200 14.41 15.58 22.92
C LEU A 200 13.74 16.96 22.85
N VAL A 201 14.54 18.01 22.63
CA VAL A 201 14.09 19.42 22.66
C VAL A 201 14.30 20.07 21.29
N LEU A 202 13.28 20.74 20.75
CA LEU A 202 13.42 21.53 19.52
C LEU A 202 14.21 22.81 19.84
N SER A 203 15.32 23.04 19.12
CA SER A 203 16.16 24.24 19.24
C SER A 203 15.70 25.35 18.28
N SER A 204 15.54 25.02 16.99
CA SER A 204 15.15 25.98 15.95
C SER A 204 14.56 25.29 14.71
N ASP A 205 13.72 25.99 13.96
CA ASP A 205 13.42 25.62 12.57
C ASP A 205 14.47 26.26 11.66
N LEU A 206 15.09 25.49 10.77
CA LEU A 206 16.09 25.98 9.82
C LEU A 206 15.47 26.25 8.44
N LYS A 207 14.60 25.33 7.99
CA LYS A 207 13.81 25.47 6.75
C LYS A 207 12.43 24.88 6.99
N SER A 208 11.38 25.68 6.82
CA SER A 208 9.98 25.23 6.89
C SER A 208 9.41 24.92 5.51
N VAL A 209 8.28 24.22 5.48
CA VAL A 209 7.52 23.92 4.25
C VAL A 209 6.15 24.57 4.36
N ASP A 210 5.69 25.26 3.31
CA ASP A 210 4.30 25.72 3.28
C ASP A 210 3.36 24.53 3.09
N ILE A 211 2.71 24.16 4.20
CA ILE A 211 1.72 23.10 4.27
C ILE A 211 0.60 23.31 3.24
N LYS A 212 0.22 24.56 2.89
CA LYS A 212 -0.88 24.83 1.94
C LYS A 212 -0.62 24.29 0.54
N LEU A 213 0.65 24.28 0.11
CA LEU A 213 1.09 23.75 -1.19
C LEU A 213 1.02 22.22 -1.26
N LEU A 214 1.02 21.52 -0.12
CA LEU A 214 0.85 20.07 -0.09
C LEU A 214 -0.53 19.68 -0.65
N PRO A 215 -0.63 18.58 -1.41
CA PRO A 215 -1.88 18.05 -1.91
C PRO A 215 -2.81 17.69 -0.74
N GLN A 216 -4.05 18.15 -0.82
CA GLN A 216 -5.06 17.84 0.19
C GLN A 216 -5.67 16.46 -0.05
N ILE A 217 -5.60 15.59 0.96
CA ILE A 217 -6.25 14.27 0.93
C ILE A 217 -7.72 14.32 1.34
N GLU A 218 -8.46 13.29 0.95
CA GLU A 218 -9.89 13.17 1.21
C GLU A 218 -10.25 11.86 1.94
N CYS A 219 -10.26 11.91 3.28
CA CYS A 219 -10.75 10.83 4.13
C CYS A 219 -12.26 10.98 4.40
N ARG A 220 -13.10 10.71 3.39
CA ARG A 220 -14.56 10.65 3.55
C ARG A 220 -14.99 9.41 4.34
N ASN A 221 -16.18 9.48 4.95
CA ASN A 221 -16.92 8.30 5.40
C ASN A 221 -17.00 7.27 4.26
N ILE A 222 -16.72 6.00 4.55
CA ILE A 222 -16.63 4.94 3.53
C ILE A 222 -18.04 4.46 3.16
N THR A 223 -18.73 5.22 2.32
CA THR A 223 -20.09 4.93 1.84
C THR A 223 -20.13 4.04 0.59
N LYS A 224 -18.95 3.81 -0.02
CA LYS A 224 -18.73 2.97 -1.20
C LYS A 224 -17.37 2.30 -1.11
N LYS A 225 -17.18 1.20 -1.84
CA LYS A 225 -15.90 0.46 -1.91
C LYS A 225 -14.75 1.38 -2.33
N LEU A 226 -13.80 1.56 -1.42
CA LEU A 226 -12.55 2.29 -1.65
C LEU A 226 -11.39 1.30 -1.68
N THR A 227 -10.77 1.13 -2.85
CA THR A 227 -9.61 0.24 -3.04
C THR A 227 -8.37 1.03 -3.44
N ILE A 228 -7.23 0.74 -2.79
CA ILE A 228 -5.93 1.38 -3.06
C ILE A 228 -5.06 0.63 -4.07
N MET A 229 -5.37 -0.64 -4.36
CA MET A 229 -4.74 -1.43 -5.44
C MET A 229 -5.23 -0.97 -6.83
N LYS A 230 -5.01 0.30 -7.15
CA LYS A 230 -5.23 0.89 -8.47
C LYS A 230 -3.89 0.99 -9.19
N GLN A 231 -3.91 0.98 -10.52
CA GLN A 231 -2.73 1.33 -11.30
C GLN A 231 -2.31 2.77 -10.95
N CYS A 232 -1.02 2.93 -10.69
CA CYS A 232 -0.36 4.19 -10.38
C CYS A 232 0.84 4.28 -11.32
N ALA A 233 1.15 5.49 -11.80
CA ALA A 233 2.47 5.72 -12.37
C ALA A 233 3.51 5.38 -11.30
N MET A 234 4.56 4.66 -11.67
CA MET A 234 5.67 4.35 -10.78
C MET A 234 6.94 5.02 -11.28
N PRO A 235 7.85 5.41 -10.38
CA PRO A 235 9.09 6.03 -10.77
C PRO A 235 10.04 5.00 -11.38
N GLU A 236 10.62 5.33 -12.53
CA GLU A 236 11.78 4.63 -13.06
C GLU A 236 13.08 5.33 -12.62
N PRO A 237 14.20 4.60 -12.48
CA PRO A 237 15.52 5.18 -12.26
C PRO A 237 15.85 6.28 -13.27
N CYS A 238 16.67 7.23 -12.85
CA CYS A 238 17.06 8.34 -13.71
C CYS A 238 18.56 8.60 -13.64
N ASN A 239 19.21 8.58 -14.82
CA ASN A 239 20.64 8.83 -14.92
C ASN A 239 21.01 10.32 -14.69
N LYS A 240 20.06 11.25 -14.92
CA LYS A 240 20.26 12.69 -14.67
C LYS A 240 20.11 13.08 -13.20
N HIS A 241 19.16 12.44 -12.51
CA HIS A 241 18.87 12.69 -11.10
C HIS A 241 19.05 11.36 -10.36
N PRO A 242 20.30 10.93 -10.12
CA PRO A 242 20.58 9.62 -9.54
C PRO A 242 20.00 9.50 -8.12
N CYS A 243 19.91 10.63 -7.42
CA CYS A 243 19.22 10.79 -6.14
C CYS A 243 18.15 11.88 -6.25
N ARG A 244 16.90 11.55 -5.92
CA ARG A 244 15.81 12.54 -5.93
C ARG A 244 15.76 13.32 -4.63
N PHE A 245 16.65 14.28 -4.51
CA PHE A 245 16.79 15.17 -3.36
C PHE A 245 16.85 16.62 -3.83
N ILE A 246 16.35 17.55 -3.01
CA ILE A 246 16.55 18.99 -3.18
C ILE A 246 17.37 19.42 -1.96
N LEU A 247 18.58 19.94 -2.16
CA LEU A 247 19.43 20.37 -1.05
C LEU A 247 18.80 21.56 -0.30
N PRO A 248 19.13 21.78 0.99
CA PRO A 248 18.52 22.85 1.78
C PRO A 248 18.72 24.25 1.16
N ASN A 249 19.85 24.47 0.48
CA ASN A 249 20.20 25.74 -0.16
C ASN A 249 19.75 25.83 -1.64
N GLU A 250 19.17 24.75 -2.20
CA GLU A 250 18.74 24.67 -3.60
C GLU A 250 17.21 24.80 -3.77
N LYS A 251 16.81 25.12 -5.01
CA LYS A 251 15.40 25.10 -5.47
C LYS A 251 15.12 24.00 -6.50
N ALA A 252 16.14 23.52 -7.21
CA ALA A 252 16.04 22.46 -8.20
C ALA A 252 16.35 21.08 -7.59
N VAL A 253 16.02 20.01 -8.32
CA VAL A 253 16.42 18.65 -7.92
C VAL A 253 17.90 18.47 -8.21
N SER A 254 18.62 17.94 -7.23
CA SER A 254 20.05 17.72 -7.34
C SER A 254 20.37 16.66 -8.40
N ILE A 255 21.39 16.94 -9.21
CA ILE A 255 22.01 15.99 -10.14
C ILE A 255 23.14 15.19 -9.46
N LEU A 256 23.43 15.48 -8.19
CA LEU A 256 24.55 14.91 -7.46
C LEU A 256 24.31 13.45 -7.02
N PRO A 257 25.36 12.63 -6.95
CA PRO A 257 25.30 11.29 -6.33
C PRO A 257 25.10 11.39 -4.82
N LEU A 258 24.68 10.28 -4.19
CA LEU A 258 24.32 10.23 -2.76
C LEU A 258 25.43 10.72 -1.83
N ILE A 259 26.69 10.36 -2.10
CA ILE A 259 27.82 10.77 -1.25
C ILE A 259 28.02 12.29 -1.26
N GLU A 260 27.92 12.95 -2.42
CA GLU A 260 28.07 14.41 -2.49
C GLU A 260 26.84 15.11 -1.87
N ILE A 261 25.63 14.56 -2.00
CA ILE A 261 24.46 15.05 -1.25
C ILE A 261 24.69 14.95 0.26
N GLN A 262 25.26 13.85 0.75
CA GLN A 262 25.59 13.69 2.17
C GLN A 262 26.68 14.69 2.62
N ARG A 263 27.64 15.03 1.74
CA ARG A 263 28.66 16.06 2.00
C ARG A 263 28.06 17.47 2.09
N GLU A 264 27.20 17.85 1.16
CA GLU A 264 26.48 19.14 1.20
C GLU A 264 25.56 19.24 2.42
N LEU A 265 24.89 18.14 2.79
CA LEU A 265 24.13 18.04 4.03
C LEU A 265 25.03 18.17 5.28
N ALA A 266 26.25 17.63 5.25
CA ALA A 266 27.21 17.77 6.34
C ALA A 266 27.68 19.23 6.50
N GLN A 267 27.98 19.93 5.40
CA GLN A 267 28.31 21.37 5.43
C GLN A 267 27.18 22.19 6.04
N PHE A 268 25.95 22.06 5.51
CA PHE A 268 24.77 22.73 6.03
C PHE A 268 24.52 22.46 7.53
N THR A 269 24.94 21.31 8.04
CA THR A 269 24.78 20.92 9.44
C THR A 269 25.80 21.61 10.35
N LEU A 270 27.05 21.73 9.90
CA LEU A 270 28.08 22.50 10.62
C LEU A 270 27.72 23.99 10.66
N ASP A 271 27.26 24.53 9.53
CA ASP A 271 26.78 25.92 9.41
C ASP A 271 25.62 26.28 10.36
N ASN A 272 24.99 25.26 10.99
CA ASN A 272 23.87 25.39 11.91
C ASN A 272 24.17 24.79 13.31
N ASP A 273 25.45 24.76 13.73
CA ASP A 273 25.93 24.31 15.05
C ASP A 273 25.51 22.88 15.47
N ALA A 274 25.42 21.95 14.52
CA ALA A 274 25.04 20.56 14.79
C ALA A 274 26.17 19.56 14.44
N GLN A 275 26.22 18.45 15.18
CA GLN A 275 27.18 17.36 14.93
C GLN A 275 26.58 16.23 14.09
N TYR A 276 25.25 16.15 14.04
CA TYR A 276 24.51 15.09 13.37
C TYR A 276 23.50 15.69 12.38
N ILE A 277 23.29 15.01 11.27
CA ILE A 277 22.11 15.20 10.43
C ILE A 277 21.49 13.86 10.07
N ALA A 278 20.18 13.76 10.19
CA ALA A 278 19.45 12.53 9.97
C ALA A 278 18.17 12.73 9.19
N SER A 279 17.87 11.78 8.31
CA SER A 279 16.53 11.67 7.75
C SER A 279 15.56 11.19 8.82
N GLU A 280 14.31 11.65 8.79
CA GLU A 280 13.28 11.11 9.69
C GLU A 280 13.19 9.57 9.60
N ASN A 281 13.37 9.00 8.40
CA ASN A 281 13.28 7.55 8.21
C ASN A 281 14.44 6.80 8.87
N SER A 282 15.65 7.38 8.93
CA SER A 282 16.78 6.77 9.63
C SER A 282 16.53 6.71 11.13
N LEU A 283 16.03 7.80 11.72
CA LEU A 283 15.67 7.85 13.14
C LEU A 283 14.50 6.91 13.49
N LYS A 284 13.53 6.71 12.57
CA LYS A 284 12.49 5.70 12.74
C LYS A 284 13.04 4.27 12.74
N CYS A 285 14.05 3.97 11.93
CA CYS A 285 14.68 2.65 11.92
C CYS A 285 15.30 2.33 13.28
N LEU A 286 15.94 3.30 13.93
CA LEU A 286 16.48 3.13 15.29
C LEU A 286 15.42 2.73 16.34
N MET A 287 14.13 3.01 16.10
CA MET A 287 13.02 2.57 16.96
C MET A 287 12.42 1.22 16.52
N GLU A 288 12.50 0.87 15.23
CA GLU A 288 11.86 -0.31 14.63
C GLU A 288 12.75 -1.56 14.77
N LEU A 289 12.95 -2.02 16.01
CA LEU A 289 13.80 -3.17 16.38
C LEU A 289 13.11 -4.54 16.25
N ASP A 290 11.88 -4.57 15.74
CA ASP A 290 11.10 -5.79 15.47
C ASP A 290 11.30 -6.34 14.05
N ARG A 291 12.07 -5.64 13.21
CA ARG A 291 12.34 -5.99 11.81
C ARG A 291 13.79 -5.72 11.39
N CYS A 292 14.23 -6.32 10.29
CA CYS A 292 15.52 -5.95 9.69
C CYS A 292 15.46 -4.56 9.02
N TRP A 293 16.59 -3.84 9.04
CA TRP A 293 16.83 -2.62 8.27
C TRP A 293 18.33 -2.37 8.06
N ASP A 294 18.67 -1.68 6.98
CA ASP A 294 19.99 -1.10 6.72
C ASP A 294 19.85 0.41 6.53
N ILE A 295 20.69 1.21 7.21
CA ILE A 295 20.80 2.66 6.98
C ILE A 295 22.25 3.03 6.65
N THR A 296 22.41 4.05 5.80
CA THR A 296 23.73 4.62 5.48
C THR A 296 24.18 5.56 6.59
N VAL A 297 25.45 5.47 6.99
CA VAL A 297 26.07 6.38 7.95
C VAL A 297 27.38 6.89 7.36
N SER A 298 27.44 8.17 7.00
CA SER A 298 28.68 8.80 6.50
C SER A 298 29.21 9.78 7.53
N VAL A 299 30.50 9.65 7.87
CA VAL A 299 31.22 10.62 8.69
C VAL A 299 32.02 11.50 7.74
N VAL A 300 31.59 12.74 7.58
CA VAL A 300 32.17 13.70 6.64
C VAL A 300 33.02 14.72 7.42
N PRO A 301 34.31 14.91 7.08
CA PRO A 301 35.11 15.99 7.62
C PRO A 301 34.74 17.28 6.88
N VAL A 302 34.30 18.28 7.63
CA VAL A 302 33.83 19.58 7.15
C VAL A 302 34.73 20.67 7.75
N ILE A 303 35.10 21.67 6.95
CA ILE A 303 35.94 22.78 7.43
C ILE A 303 35.03 23.87 7.99
N GLY A 304 35.22 24.21 9.27
CA GLY A 304 34.48 25.28 9.93
C GLY A 304 34.98 26.68 9.53
N PRO A 305 34.27 27.75 9.93
CA PRO A 305 34.67 29.13 9.65
C PRO A 305 36.05 29.48 10.23
N ASP A 306 36.44 28.82 11.34
CA ASP A 306 37.74 28.98 11.99
C ASP A 306 38.87 28.19 11.30
N GLY A 307 38.58 27.48 10.20
CA GLY A 307 39.53 26.64 9.46
C GLY A 307 39.78 25.25 10.06
N GLU A 308 39.24 24.95 11.24
CA GLU A 308 39.34 23.63 11.87
C GLU A 308 38.41 22.61 11.20
N SER A 309 38.89 21.37 11.02
CA SER A 309 38.11 20.26 10.47
C SER A 309 37.26 19.60 11.56
N THR A 310 35.94 19.72 11.44
CA THR A 310 34.96 19.05 12.33
C THR A 310 34.31 17.87 11.60
N ASN A 311 34.17 16.74 12.29
CA ASN A 311 33.48 15.58 11.74
C ASN A 311 31.97 15.68 11.99
N VAL A 312 31.17 15.65 10.93
CA VAL A 312 29.71 15.60 10.99
C VAL A 312 29.22 14.20 10.59
N VAL A 313 28.26 13.66 11.32
CA VAL A 313 27.70 12.32 11.08
C VAL A 313 26.35 12.44 10.37
N VAL A 314 26.25 11.83 9.19
CA VAL A 314 25.09 11.87 8.30
C VAL A 314 24.40 10.51 8.29
N LEU A 315 23.19 10.43 8.87
CA LEU A 315 22.34 9.23 8.87
C LEU A 315 21.32 9.31 7.73
N GLY A 316 21.64 8.65 6.61
CA GLY A 316 20.81 8.63 5.41
C GLY A 316 19.63 7.65 5.46
N ASP A 317 18.85 7.65 4.39
CA ASP A 317 17.62 6.84 4.28
C ASP A 317 17.86 5.32 4.36
N GLU A 318 16.81 4.60 4.75
CA GLU A 318 16.75 3.14 4.74
C GLU A 318 16.82 2.56 3.33
N PHE A 319 17.65 1.53 3.16
CA PHE A 319 17.76 0.69 1.97
C PHE A 319 17.71 -0.80 2.34
N CYS A 320 17.61 -1.67 1.33
CA CYS A 320 17.71 -3.11 1.48
C CYS A 320 18.47 -3.68 0.28
N ILE A 321 19.43 -4.58 0.52
CA ILE A 321 20.23 -5.22 -0.54
C ILE A 321 19.44 -6.35 -1.22
N ASN A 322 18.66 -7.10 -0.42
CA ASN A 322 17.87 -8.24 -0.85
C ASN A 322 16.37 -7.95 -0.73
N ARG A 323 15.52 -8.73 -1.41
CA ARG A 323 14.06 -8.64 -1.37
C ARG A 323 13.51 -8.89 0.05
N GLU A 324 12.81 -7.90 0.60
CA GLU A 324 12.26 -7.94 1.97
C GLU A 324 11.13 -8.97 2.18
N SER A 325 10.71 -9.15 3.43
CA SER A 325 9.59 -10.01 3.79
C SER A 325 8.26 -9.57 3.13
N PRO A 326 7.36 -10.52 2.80
CA PRO A 326 6.03 -10.25 2.24
C PRO A 326 5.23 -9.12 2.93
N VAL A 327 5.31 -9.06 4.26
CA VAL A 327 4.59 -8.08 5.08
C VAL A 327 5.19 -6.69 4.89
N MET A 328 6.52 -6.56 4.91
CA MET A 328 7.22 -5.29 4.68
C MET A 328 7.03 -4.78 3.25
N ARG A 329 7.06 -5.66 2.25
CA ARG A 329 6.77 -5.33 0.85
C ARG A 329 5.34 -4.79 0.69
N THR A 330 4.37 -5.44 1.32
CA THR A 330 2.97 -4.99 1.36
C THR A 330 2.83 -3.63 2.04
N TYR A 331 3.46 -3.44 3.20
CA TYR A 331 3.46 -2.19 3.94
C TYR A 331 4.06 -1.02 3.13
N LYS A 332 5.28 -1.17 2.60
CA LYS A 332 5.99 -0.13 1.83
C LYS A 332 5.24 0.26 0.53
N ALA A 333 4.55 -0.68 -0.09
CA ALA A 333 3.69 -0.42 -1.24
C ALA A 333 2.35 0.24 -0.86
N PHE A 334 1.67 -0.23 0.19
CA PHE A 334 0.42 0.37 0.66
C PHE A 334 0.61 1.83 1.09
N LYS A 335 1.75 2.17 1.69
CA LYS A 335 2.09 3.55 2.06
C LYS A 335 2.12 4.48 0.83
N HIS A 336 2.74 4.04 -0.27
CA HIS A 336 2.75 4.76 -1.54
C HIS A 336 1.34 4.84 -2.17
N LEU A 337 0.61 3.73 -2.19
CA LEU A 337 -0.71 3.66 -2.81
C LEU A 337 -1.76 4.51 -2.08
N LEU A 338 -1.66 4.67 -0.76
CA LEU A 338 -2.49 5.59 0.02
C LEU A 338 -2.20 7.06 -0.33
N GLU A 339 -0.92 7.43 -0.37
CA GLU A 339 -0.46 8.79 -0.73
C GLU A 339 -1.01 9.25 -2.10
N HIS A 340 -1.14 8.33 -3.08
CA HIS A 340 -1.74 8.65 -4.39
C HIS A 340 -3.27 8.45 -4.46
N THR A 341 -3.84 7.44 -3.77
CA THR A 341 -5.28 7.11 -3.90
C THR A 341 -6.19 8.08 -3.15
N LEU A 342 -5.72 8.63 -2.02
CA LEU A 342 -6.52 9.54 -1.19
C LEU A 342 -6.47 11.00 -1.68
N VAL A 343 -5.60 11.33 -2.63
CA VAL A 343 -5.56 12.67 -3.26
C VAL A 343 -6.62 12.74 -4.38
N PRO A 344 -7.61 13.64 -4.27
CA PRO A 344 -8.68 13.78 -5.25
C PRO A 344 -8.11 14.31 -6.58
N PRO A 345 -8.75 14.03 -7.73
CA PRO A 345 -8.22 14.41 -9.04
C PRO A 345 -7.85 15.89 -9.20
N SER A 346 -8.60 16.80 -8.55
CA SER A 346 -8.36 18.24 -8.54
C SER A 346 -7.06 18.68 -7.86
N GLU A 347 -6.52 17.87 -6.94
CA GLU A 347 -5.29 18.17 -6.18
C GLU A 347 -4.07 17.45 -6.77
N ARG A 348 -4.23 16.59 -7.78
CA ARG A 348 -3.14 15.77 -8.34
C ARG A 348 -2.07 16.57 -9.07
N SER A 349 -2.38 17.76 -9.58
CA SER A 349 -1.38 18.67 -10.14
C SER A 349 -0.32 19.06 -9.09
N LYS A 350 -0.71 19.20 -7.82
CA LYS A 350 0.21 19.52 -6.72
C LYS A 350 1.16 18.37 -6.37
N LEU A 351 0.88 17.14 -6.79
CA LEU A 351 1.85 16.03 -6.69
C LEU A 351 3.08 16.22 -7.58
N GLN A 352 3.04 17.13 -8.56
CA GLN A 352 4.19 17.52 -9.37
C GLN A 352 5.05 18.60 -8.69
N TYR A 353 4.59 19.21 -7.59
CA TYR A 353 5.26 20.28 -6.85
C TYR A 353 5.81 21.42 -7.74
N LYS A 354 5.08 21.79 -8.80
CA LYS A 354 5.41 22.96 -9.64
C LYS A 354 5.17 24.25 -8.86
N ASP A 355 6.10 25.20 -8.95
CA ASP A 355 5.98 26.49 -8.28
C ASP A 355 4.93 27.35 -9.01
N LEU A 356 4.04 28.01 -8.26
CA LEU A 356 3.05 28.92 -8.84
C LEU A 356 3.67 30.20 -9.44
N ASN A 357 4.96 30.45 -9.20
CA ASN A 357 5.66 31.63 -9.69
C ASN A 357 5.89 31.60 -11.21
N ASP A 358 5.99 30.41 -11.83
CA ASP A 358 6.20 30.32 -13.29
C ASP A 358 4.95 30.76 -14.07
N ASN A 359 3.75 30.57 -13.48
CA ASN A 359 2.49 31.01 -14.08
C ASN A 359 2.32 32.55 -14.10
N VAL A 360 2.97 33.29 -13.21
CA VAL A 360 2.85 34.76 -13.16
C VAL A 360 3.45 35.41 -14.42
N ASN A 361 4.52 34.80 -14.97
CA ASN A 361 5.13 35.26 -16.22
C ASN A 361 4.31 34.84 -17.46
N GLU A 362 3.60 33.71 -17.43
CA GLU A 362 2.72 33.30 -18.55
C GLU A 362 1.38 34.07 -18.61
N GLU A 363 0.87 34.56 -17.48
CA GLU A 363 -0.37 35.38 -17.47
C GLU A 363 -0.13 36.84 -17.87
N LEU A 364 1.09 37.38 -17.67
CA LEU A 364 1.43 38.73 -18.14
C LEU A 364 1.42 38.86 -19.67
N HIS A 365 1.74 37.79 -20.41
CA HIS A 365 1.82 37.79 -21.87
C HIS A 365 0.48 37.53 -22.60
N LYS A 366 -0.65 37.41 -21.89
CA LYS A 366 -1.98 37.18 -22.50
C LYS A 366 -2.94 38.37 -22.48
N ASN A 367 -2.57 39.48 -21.83
CA ASN A 367 -3.45 40.64 -21.62
C ASN A 367 -2.96 41.95 -22.29
N VAL A 368 -2.25 41.86 -23.43
CA VAL A 368 -1.92 43.05 -24.26
C VAL A 368 -2.24 42.77 -25.72
N LEU A 369 -3.54 42.84 -26.08
CA LEU A 369 -4.02 43.04 -27.46
C LEU A 369 -5.54 43.34 -27.47
N ALA A 370 -5.93 44.52 -26.98
CA ALA A 370 -7.25 45.11 -27.25
C ALA A 370 -7.21 46.65 -27.09
N GLU A 371 -7.27 47.33 -28.24
CA GLU A 371 -7.77 48.69 -28.49
C GLU A 371 -6.99 49.92 -28.00
N ASP A 372 -6.42 50.64 -28.98
CA ASP A 372 -5.92 52.01 -28.92
C ASP A 372 -7.03 53.02 -28.55
N THR A 373 -6.70 54.10 -27.82
CA THR A 373 -6.77 55.48 -28.35
C THR A 373 -6.23 56.57 -27.37
N VAL A 374 -5.04 57.09 -27.71
CA VAL A 374 -4.56 58.51 -27.63
C VAL A 374 -4.92 59.44 -26.44
N LEU A 375 -3.90 59.88 -25.66
CA LEU A 375 -3.35 61.27 -25.60
C LEU A 375 -2.61 61.61 -24.28
N SER A 376 -1.53 62.43 -24.37
CA SER A 376 -0.97 63.33 -23.32
C SER A 376 -0.23 62.68 -22.12
N SER A 377 0.89 63.19 -21.55
CA SER A 377 1.92 64.20 -21.91
C SER A 377 3.16 64.02 -20.99
N ASP A 378 4.33 64.45 -21.48
CA ASP A 378 5.52 65.00 -20.77
C ASP A 378 6.37 64.22 -19.73
N ASP A 379 7.60 64.76 -19.62
CA ASP A 379 8.71 64.60 -18.66
C ASP A 379 9.37 63.20 -18.62
N GLU A 380 10.53 62.98 -19.27
CA GLU A 380 11.91 63.51 -19.07
C GLU A 380 12.72 62.76 -18.00
N ASP A 381 14.03 62.61 -18.29
CA ASP A 381 15.13 62.07 -17.47
C ASP A 381 15.10 60.56 -17.07
N ALA A 382 16.23 59.83 -17.04
CA ALA A 382 17.56 60.01 -17.62
C ALA A 382 18.36 58.68 -17.54
N ASP A 383 19.50 58.62 -18.23
CA ASP A 383 20.65 57.72 -18.02
C ASP A 383 20.46 56.19 -18.27
N ASN A 384 21.07 55.63 -19.33
CA ASN A 384 22.51 55.27 -19.50
C ASN A 384 22.89 53.95 -18.77
N LEU A 385 23.63 52.99 -19.34
CA LEU A 385 24.33 52.84 -20.63
C LEU A 385 24.45 51.34 -20.97
N CYS A 386 24.43 50.98 -22.26
CA CYS A 386 24.99 49.72 -22.75
C CYS A 386 26.20 50.04 -23.63
N ILE A 387 27.34 49.40 -23.36
CA ILE A 387 28.53 49.48 -24.22
C ILE A 387 28.49 48.28 -25.17
N VAL A 388 28.55 48.56 -26.46
CA VAL A 388 28.82 47.61 -27.53
C VAL A 388 30.23 47.92 -28.04
N GLU A 389 31.06 46.89 -28.22
CA GLU A 389 32.23 46.99 -29.10
C GLU A 389 32.14 45.89 -30.16
N ASP A 390 32.02 46.32 -31.41
CA ASP A 390 32.04 45.48 -32.60
C ASP A 390 33.48 45.08 -32.96
N SER A 391 33.64 43.95 -33.67
CA SER A 391 34.79 43.71 -34.52
C SER A 391 34.40 42.81 -35.70
N GLU A 392 34.74 43.25 -36.91
CA GLU A 392 34.10 42.87 -38.18
C GLU A 392 34.82 41.74 -38.95
N MET A 393 34.27 41.47 -40.15
CA MET A 393 34.90 40.88 -41.36
C MET A 393 34.81 39.33 -41.49
N ALA A 394 33.98 38.83 -42.43
CA ALA A 394 34.24 38.61 -43.88
C ALA A 394 34.97 37.25 -44.11
N GLU A 395 34.77 36.42 -45.14
CA GLU A 395 34.17 36.48 -46.50
C GLU A 395 33.85 35.00 -46.90
N ASP A 396 33.10 34.58 -47.95
CA ASP A 396 32.46 35.23 -49.11
C ASP A 396 31.32 34.33 -49.74
N MET A 397 30.77 34.76 -50.89
CA MET A 397 30.18 34.07 -52.07
C MET A 397 30.29 32.51 -52.23
N GLU A 398 29.51 31.79 -53.07
CA GLU A 398 28.43 32.01 -54.07
C GLU A 398 27.56 30.70 -54.13
N ALA A 399 26.51 30.44 -54.92
CA ALA A 399 25.87 31.06 -56.10
C ALA A 399 24.34 30.72 -56.14
N THR A 400 23.63 31.13 -57.21
CA THR A 400 22.22 30.81 -57.50
C THR A 400 22.01 29.93 -58.74
N LYS A 401 20.80 29.34 -58.91
CA LYS A 401 20.09 29.28 -60.22
C LYS A 401 18.61 28.80 -60.19
N ASP A 402 17.73 29.76 -60.43
CA ASP A 402 16.64 29.81 -61.42
C ASP A 402 15.47 28.78 -61.48
N GLU A 403 14.31 29.28 -61.01
CA GLU A 403 13.02 29.40 -61.71
C GLU A 403 12.46 28.31 -62.66
N LYS A 404 11.21 27.88 -62.41
CA LYS A 404 10.02 28.37 -63.18
C LYS A 404 8.63 28.00 -62.63
N LYS A 405 7.68 28.90 -62.91
CA LYS A 405 6.20 28.89 -62.77
C LYS A 405 5.52 27.81 -63.63
N GLU A 406 4.24 27.40 -63.55
CA GLU A 406 3.03 27.61 -62.70
C GLU A 406 2.06 26.43 -63.01
N GLY A 407 0.90 26.16 -62.37
CA GLY A 407 0.12 26.81 -61.30
C GLY A 407 -1.32 26.21 -61.19
N ASN A 408 -2.20 26.85 -60.39
CA ASN A 408 -3.67 26.66 -60.24
C ASN A 408 -4.29 25.41 -59.53
N LYS A 409 -4.84 25.69 -58.32
CA LYS A 409 -6.15 25.26 -57.73
C LYS A 409 -6.43 23.75 -57.52
N GLU A 410 -7.01 23.28 -56.39
CA GLU A 410 -7.93 23.94 -55.45
C GLU A 410 -7.94 23.30 -54.03
N LYS A 411 -8.12 24.13 -52.97
CA LYS A 411 -8.69 23.86 -51.63
C LYS A 411 -8.39 22.53 -50.88
N THR A 412 -7.65 22.62 -49.76
CA THR A 412 -8.16 22.35 -48.39
C THR A 412 -7.16 22.82 -47.31
N ASN A 413 -7.62 23.01 -46.07
CA ASN A 413 -6.99 23.91 -45.10
C ASN A 413 -5.92 23.29 -44.17
N ASN A 414 -4.95 24.17 -43.82
CA ASN A 414 -4.19 24.27 -42.57
C ASN A 414 -3.14 23.20 -42.22
N VAL A 415 -1.91 23.49 -42.61
CA VAL A 415 -0.67 23.00 -41.99
C VAL A 415 -0.33 23.84 -40.75
N ALA A 416 0.40 23.22 -39.82
CA ALA A 416 0.92 23.78 -38.58
C ALA A 416 1.66 25.12 -38.68
N ASN A 417 1.54 25.94 -37.62
CA ASN A 417 2.66 26.75 -37.14
C ASN A 417 3.49 25.89 -36.16
N LYS A 418 4.56 25.27 -36.67
CA LYS A 418 5.70 24.87 -35.85
C LYS A 418 6.58 26.11 -35.69
N SER A 419 6.65 26.67 -34.48
CA SER A 419 7.77 27.54 -34.10
C SER A 419 8.97 26.65 -33.76
N ASN A 420 10.13 26.95 -34.35
CA ASN A 420 11.37 26.25 -34.06
C ASN A 420 11.87 26.63 -32.66
N GLU A 421 12.14 25.62 -31.83
CA GLU A 421 13.24 25.64 -30.87
C GLU A 421 14.01 24.31 -31.04
N ASP A 422 15.32 24.35 -30.83
CA ASP A 422 16.25 23.39 -31.42
C ASP A 422 16.02 21.90 -31.07
N ASP A 423 15.86 21.09 -32.11
CA ASP A 423 16.03 19.63 -32.08
C ASP A 423 17.52 19.26 -31.88
N GLN A 424 18.09 19.61 -30.71
CA GLN A 424 19.32 18.97 -30.23
C GLN A 424 19.04 17.51 -29.85
N ILE A 425 19.12 16.64 -30.86
CA ILE A 425 19.41 15.20 -30.84
C ILE A 425 19.19 14.55 -29.46
N GLY A 426 18.00 13.95 -29.27
CA GLY A 426 17.50 13.44 -27.99
C GLY A 426 18.23 12.22 -27.40
N PHE A 427 19.47 12.39 -26.95
CA PHE A 427 20.22 11.40 -26.17
C PHE A 427 20.09 11.57 -24.65
N TYR A 428 19.45 12.66 -24.19
CA TYR A 428 19.37 13.05 -22.77
C TYR A 428 17.97 13.50 -22.34
N SER A 429 16.92 12.75 -22.66
CA SER A 429 15.61 12.94 -22.03
C SER A 429 15.63 12.44 -20.57
N CYS A 430 15.06 13.20 -19.63
CA CYS A 430 14.91 12.72 -18.26
C CYS A 430 13.70 11.79 -18.18
N THR A 431 13.87 10.56 -17.71
CA THR A 431 12.75 9.66 -17.32
C THR A 431 11.84 10.27 -16.23
N CYS A 432 12.31 11.33 -15.57
CA CYS A 432 11.58 12.10 -14.57
C CYS A 432 10.66 13.20 -15.13
N LYS A 433 10.96 13.76 -16.31
CA LYS A 433 10.38 15.03 -16.77
C LYS A 433 8.88 14.89 -17.03
N ASP A 434 8.10 15.90 -16.67
CA ASP A 434 6.65 15.96 -16.84
C ASP A 434 5.87 14.86 -16.08
N THR A 435 6.52 14.23 -15.09
CA THR A 435 5.91 13.24 -14.19
C THR A 435 5.74 13.79 -12.77
N MET A 436 4.86 13.16 -11.98
CA MET A 436 4.77 13.39 -10.52
C MET A 436 6.04 12.99 -9.73
N PHE A 437 7.08 12.54 -10.42
CA PHE A 437 8.37 12.16 -9.86
C PHE A 437 9.50 13.11 -10.28
N GLU A 438 9.18 14.17 -11.03
CA GLU A 438 10.13 15.20 -11.44
C GLU A 438 10.74 15.90 -10.23
N ARG A 439 9.91 16.30 -9.25
CA ARG A 439 10.34 16.87 -7.97
C ARG A 439 10.01 15.92 -6.81
N PRO A 440 10.95 15.65 -5.87
CA PRO A 440 10.66 14.90 -4.66
C PRO A 440 9.77 15.71 -3.70
N PRO A 441 9.12 15.06 -2.72
CA PRO A 441 8.32 15.77 -1.72
C PRO A 441 9.17 16.79 -0.94
N PRO A 442 8.65 18.00 -0.65
CA PRO A 442 9.38 19.05 0.03
C PRO A 442 9.80 18.62 1.44
N ARG A 443 10.96 19.08 1.89
CA ARG A 443 11.55 18.71 3.20
C ARG A 443 11.70 19.94 4.10
N SER A 444 11.26 19.83 5.35
CA SER A 444 11.70 20.75 6.40
C SER A 444 13.04 20.29 6.97
N PHE A 445 13.75 21.23 7.58
CA PHE A 445 14.98 21.01 8.32
C PHE A 445 14.81 21.69 9.68
N GLN A 446 14.95 20.92 10.75
CA GLN A 446 14.79 21.40 12.13
C GLN A 446 15.99 20.99 12.98
N ARG A 447 16.51 21.91 13.79
CA ARG A 447 17.56 21.60 14.76
C ARG A 447 16.93 21.15 16.06
N TRP A 448 17.22 19.93 16.45
CA TRP A 448 16.82 19.30 17.69
C TRP A 448 18.05 19.06 18.57
N GLN A 449 17.82 18.90 19.87
CA GLN A 449 18.86 18.64 20.85
C GLN A 449 18.43 17.48 21.73
N VAL A 450 19.22 16.41 21.73
CA VAL A 450 19.05 15.28 22.66
C VAL A 450 19.87 15.59 23.89
N ARG A 451 19.25 15.73 25.07
CA ARG A 451 19.90 16.16 26.32
C ARG A 451 19.83 15.08 27.40
N ASN A 452 20.94 14.84 28.09
CA ASN A 452 20.97 14.07 29.33
C ASN A 452 20.67 14.99 30.53
N LYS A 453 19.54 14.76 31.22
CA LYS A 453 19.14 15.55 32.41
C LYS A 453 20.11 15.44 33.58
N THR A 454 20.89 14.35 33.65
CA THR A 454 21.76 14.05 34.80
C THR A 454 23.16 14.61 34.61
N THR A 455 23.73 14.53 33.40
CA THR A 455 25.10 15.01 33.13
C THR A 455 25.15 16.38 32.46
N GLY A 456 24.06 16.84 31.83
CA GLY A 456 24.03 18.06 31.01
C GLY A 456 24.63 17.89 29.62
N GLU A 457 25.17 16.71 29.30
CA GLU A 457 25.66 16.34 27.97
C GLU A 457 24.51 16.40 26.96
N HIS A 458 24.85 16.76 25.72
CA HIS A 458 23.86 16.87 24.66
C HIS A 458 24.46 16.68 23.27
N PHE A 459 23.60 16.25 22.34
CA PHE A 459 23.89 16.18 20.91
C PHE A 459 22.94 17.11 20.15
N ASN A 460 23.50 17.98 19.32
CA ASN A 460 22.74 18.82 18.39
C ASN A 460 22.60 18.06 17.07
N ILE A 461 21.36 17.93 16.60
CA ILE A 461 21.01 17.17 15.39
C ILE A 461 20.07 17.98 14.49
N VAL A 462 20.41 18.07 13.21
CA VAL A 462 19.46 18.52 12.17
C VAL A 462 18.65 17.32 11.71
N VAL A 463 17.32 17.41 11.78
CA VAL A 463 16.41 16.39 11.27
C VAL A 463 15.73 16.91 10.01
N HIS A 464 15.76 16.13 8.93
CA HIS A 464 15.10 16.48 7.68
C HIS A 464 13.89 15.59 7.36
N SER A 465 12.70 16.19 7.41
CA SER A 465 11.40 15.49 7.39
C SER A 465 10.68 15.71 6.04
N PRO A 466 10.33 14.67 5.28
CA PRO A 466 9.63 14.82 3.99
C PRO A 466 8.11 14.98 4.17
N HIS A 467 7.58 16.13 3.78
CA HIS A 467 6.16 16.48 3.83
C HIS A 467 5.46 16.05 2.54
N LYS A 468 4.28 15.43 2.64
CA LYS A 468 3.64 14.76 1.49
C LYS A 468 2.20 15.15 1.24
N VAL A 469 1.38 15.18 2.29
CA VAL A 469 -0.07 15.34 2.20
C VAL A 469 -0.60 16.12 3.40
N ARG A 470 -1.75 16.74 3.24
CA ARG A 470 -2.47 17.43 4.32
C ARG A 470 -3.96 17.15 4.31
N ASP A 471 -4.61 17.38 5.45
CA ASP A 471 -6.08 17.55 5.54
C ASP A 471 -6.39 19.04 5.79
N LYS A 472 -7.66 19.37 6.04
CA LYS A 472 -8.15 20.71 6.40
C LYS A 472 -7.50 21.29 7.66
N ARG A 473 -6.98 20.44 8.56
CA ARG A 473 -6.40 20.84 9.85
C ARG A 473 -4.90 21.15 9.79
N GLY A 474 -4.18 20.59 8.82
CA GLY A 474 -2.72 20.62 8.77
C GLY A 474 -2.15 19.36 8.11
N GLU A 475 -0.86 19.13 8.32
CA GLU A 475 -0.15 17.97 7.79
C GLU A 475 -0.72 16.64 8.31
N VAL A 476 -0.69 15.62 7.44
CA VAL A 476 -1.10 14.25 7.78
C VAL A 476 0.02 13.25 7.51
N LEU A 477 0.26 12.39 8.50
CA LEU A 477 0.98 11.13 8.35
C LEU A 477 -0.03 10.03 8.02
N LEU A 478 0.10 9.43 6.84
CA LEU A 478 -0.68 8.25 6.44
C LEU A 478 0.08 6.98 6.84
N GLU A 479 -0.54 6.16 7.69
CA GLU A 479 0.06 4.89 8.13
C GLU A 479 -0.85 3.70 7.78
N PRO A 480 -0.44 2.83 6.84
CA PRO A 480 -1.21 1.63 6.51
C PRO A 480 -1.05 0.57 7.61
N ILE A 481 -2.16 -0.07 7.98
CA ILE A 481 -2.18 -1.31 8.75
C ILE A 481 -2.75 -2.41 7.85
N PRO A 482 -1.90 -3.28 7.25
CA PRO A 482 -2.35 -4.39 6.42
C PRO A 482 -3.08 -5.44 7.26
N GLU A 483 -4.34 -5.71 6.93
CA GLU A 483 -5.19 -6.71 7.58
C GLU A 483 -5.24 -8.00 6.75
N TYR A 484 -4.86 -9.13 7.33
CA TYR A 484 -4.83 -10.43 6.62
C TYR A 484 -5.93 -11.41 7.06
N GLN A 485 -6.63 -11.10 8.15
CA GLN A 485 -7.74 -11.88 8.73
C GLN A 485 -8.77 -10.94 9.38
N ILE A 486 -9.23 -9.92 8.63
CA ILE A 486 -10.13 -8.88 9.14
C ILE A 486 -11.47 -9.42 9.67
N GLU A 487 -11.83 -10.64 9.25
CA GLU A 487 -12.97 -11.40 9.73
C GLU A 487 -12.81 -11.97 11.14
N LEU A 488 -11.57 -12.23 11.59
CA LEU A 488 -11.26 -12.72 12.94
C LEU A 488 -10.94 -11.56 13.89
N GLY A 489 -10.32 -10.48 13.40
CA GLY A 489 -10.11 -9.27 14.17
C GLY A 489 -9.14 -8.31 13.47
N ALA A 490 -8.72 -7.28 14.19
CA ALA A 490 -7.80 -6.27 13.65
C ALA A 490 -6.36 -6.57 14.06
N SER A 491 -5.41 -6.29 13.18
CA SER A 491 -3.98 -6.49 13.43
C SER A 491 -3.44 -5.41 14.38
N ALA A 492 -2.60 -5.83 15.32
CA ALA A 492 -1.88 -4.92 16.22
C ALA A 492 -0.70 -4.25 15.50
N GLN A 493 -0.44 -2.99 15.83
CA GLN A 493 0.86 -2.36 15.59
C GLN A 493 1.81 -2.79 16.70
N SER A 494 3.08 -3.04 16.37
CA SER A 494 4.13 -3.33 17.35
C SER A 494 4.49 -2.10 18.18
N LYS A 495 5.14 -2.29 19.34
CA LYS A 495 5.48 -1.17 20.25
C LYS A 495 6.51 -0.25 19.60
N GLU A 496 7.48 -0.89 18.97
CA GLU A 496 8.57 -0.38 18.15
C GLU A 496 8.00 0.50 17.02
N LYS A 497 6.90 0.05 16.39
CA LYS A 497 6.19 0.87 15.39
C LYS A 497 5.46 2.07 15.98
N ILE A 498 4.83 1.90 17.14
CA ILE A 498 4.16 3.00 17.87
C ILE A 498 5.20 4.06 18.28
N GLN A 499 6.38 3.67 18.73
CA GLN A 499 7.52 4.56 19.01
C GLN A 499 8.00 5.32 17.77
N SER A 500 8.16 4.62 16.64
CA SER A 500 8.54 5.28 15.39
C SER A 500 7.49 6.29 14.89
N LEU A 501 6.21 6.05 15.15
CA LEU A 501 5.11 6.98 14.82
C LEU A 501 5.05 8.17 15.78
N ALA A 502 5.27 7.95 17.07
CA ALA A 502 5.41 9.02 18.07
C ALA A 502 6.56 9.96 17.71
N LEU A 503 7.71 9.41 17.31
CA LEU A 503 8.86 10.18 16.85
C LEU A 503 8.51 11.02 15.61
N SER A 504 7.85 10.44 14.59
CA SER A 504 7.35 11.21 13.43
C SER A 504 6.41 12.36 13.83
N LEU A 505 5.55 12.17 14.84
CA LEU A 505 4.63 13.20 15.34
C LEU A 505 5.33 14.26 16.21
N MET A 506 6.46 13.93 16.85
CA MET A 506 7.28 14.90 17.58
C MET A 506 8.09 15.78 16.61
N LEU A 507 8.66 15.17 15.56
CA LEU A 507 9.51 15.82 14.55
C LEU A 507 8.75 16.68 13.53
N ARG A 508 7.42 16.84 13.66
CA ARG A 508 6.60 17.60 12.71
C ARG A 508 5.59 18.49 13.46
N LYS A 509 5.62 19.79 13.18
CA LYS A 509 4.72 20.76 13.82
C LYS A 509 3.28 20.57 13.35
N ASN A 510 2.37 20.38 14.31
CA ASN A 510 0.92 20.23 14.08
C ASN A 510 0.53 19.07 13.12
N ALA A 511 1.36 18.04 13.01
CA ALA A 511 1.03 16.85 12.24
C ALA A 511 -0.03 16.00 12.96
N THR A 512 -0.89 15.34 12.17
CA THR A 512 -1.87 14.36 12.64
C THR A 512 -1.58 12.99 12.02
N LEU A 513 -1.87 11.92 12.74
CA LEU A 513 -1.73 10.55 12.25
C LEU A 513 -3.09 10.04 11.78
N ILE A 514 -3.17 9.52 10.55
CA ILE A 514 -4.31 8.73 10.10
C ILE A 514 -3.84 7.29 9.90
N ASN A 515 -4.23 6.43 10.84
CA ASN A 515 -4.12 4.99 10.72
C ASN A 515 -5.18 4.49 9.74
N VAL A 516 -4.76 3.79 8.68
CA VAL A 516 -5.64 3.27 7.63
C VAL A 516 -5.57 1.75 7.64
N ARG A 517 -6.63 1.07 8.11
CA ARG A 517 -6.71 -0.39 8.04
C ARG A 517 -7.12 -0.80 6.63
N VAL A 518 -6.34 -1.66 5.98
CA VAL A 518 -6.53 -2.07 4.58
C VAL A 518 -6.45 -3.58 4.47
N ASP A 519 -7.45 -4.23 3.88
CA ASP A 519 -7.39 -5.66 3.57
C ASP A 519 -6.22 -5.97 2.62
N GLY A 520 -5.26 -6.77 3.09
CA GLY A 520 -4.09 -7.19 2.33
C GLY A 520 -4.43 -8.04 1.09
N ALA A 521 -5.60 -8.68 1.07
CA ALA A 521 -6.04 -9.52 -0.05
C ALA A 521 -6.64 -8.71 -1.22
N THR A 522 -7.49 -7.72 -0.93
CA THR A 522 -8.22 -6.94 -1.96
C THR A 522 -7.79 -5.47 -2.08
N GLY A 523 -7.02 -4.95 -1.12
CA GLY A 523 -6.64 -3.54 -1.05
C GLY A 523 -7.79 -2.61 -0.70
N GLU A 524 -8.90 -3.14 -0.18
CA GLU A 524 -10.05 -2.36 0.27
C GLU A 524 -9.77 -1.71 1.63
N VAL A 525 -10.09 -0.44 1.78
CA VAL A 525 -9.94 0.31 3.03
C VAL A 525 -11.09 -0.04 3.97
N ALA A 526 -10.77 -0.48 5.18
CA ALA A 526 -11.74 -0.87 6.19
C ALA A 526 -12.16 0.30 7.10
N THR A 527 -11.18 1.07 7.60
CA THR A 527 -11.39 2.18 8.54
C THR A 527 -10.30 3.25 8.39
N PHE A 528 -10.67 4.48 8.76
CA PHE A 528 -9.75 5.58 9.02
C PHE A 528 -9.85 5.94 10.52
N GLU A 529 -8.74 5.85 11.25
CA GLU A 529 -8.61 6.31 12.63
C GLU A 529 -7.68 7.53 12.62
N ASN A 530 -8.23 8.72 12.84
CA ASN A 530 -7.45 9.97 12.94
C ASN A 530 -7.11 10.23 14.41
N MET A 531 -5.83 10.47 14.69
CA MET A 531 -5.29 10.77 16.01
C MET A 531 -4.37 11.99 15.93
N ASN A 532 -4.58 12.96 16.81
CA ASN A 532 -3.64 14.05 17.01
C ASN A 532 -2.52 13.66 17.99
N SER A 533 -1.49 14.50 18.14
CA SER A 533 -0.32 14.22 19.00
C SER A 533 -0.67 14.07 20.50
N GLU A 534 -1.69 14.80 20.99
CA GLU A 534 -2.15 14.72 22.39
C GLU A 534 -2.93 13.42 22.64
N GLU A 535 -3.88 13.08 21.75
CA GLU A 535 -4.61 11.81 21.75
C GLU A 535 -3.67 10.61 21.66
N PHE A 536 -2.62 10.71 20.84
CA PHE A 536 -1.59 9.69 20.71
C PHE A 536 -0.80 9.52 22.02
N LYS A 537 -0.35 10.62 22.64
CA LYS A 537 0.33 10.58 23.94
C LYS A 537 -0.57 10.08 25.07
N ALA A 538 -1.86 10.40 25.06
CA ALA A 538 -2.82 9.87 26.03
C ALA A 538 -3.02 8.36 25.91
N LYS A 539 -2.95 7.81 24.68
CA LYS A 539 -3.13 6.37 24.39
C LYS A 539 -1.84 5.54 24.53
N HIS A 540 -0.67 6.15 24.33
CA HIS A 540 0.62 5.45 24.19
C HIS A 540 1.79 6.08 24.96
N GLY A 541 1.54 7.02 25.87
CA GLY A 541 2.55 7.86 26.53
C GLY A 541 3.74 7.11 27.13
N ASP A 542 3.48 5.97 27.81
CA ASP A 542 4.50 5.12 28.41
C ASP A 542 5.61 4.74 27.43
N LEU A 543 5.24 4.38 26.20
CA LEU A 543 6.16 3.97 25.13
C LEU A 543 6.97 5.15 24.56
N THR A 544 6.46 6.37 24.66
CA THR A 544 7.10 7.56 24.05
C THR A 544 8.34 8.04 24.82
N ASN A 545 8.47 7.66 26.10
CA ASN A 545 9.59 8.07 26.95
C ASN A 545 10.93 7.43 26.54
N GLU A 546 10.89 6.25 25.92
CA GLU A 546 12.10 5.49 25.55
C GLU A 546 12.82 6.09 24.32
N ILE A 547 12.10 6.88 23.51
CA ILE A 547 12.60 7.44 22.22
C ILE A 547 13.87 8.27 22.42
N SER A 548 13.87 9.18 23.41
CA SER A 548 15.03 10.02 23.73
C SER A 548 16.23 9.18 24.19
N ASN A 549 15.98 8.09 24.91
CA ASN A 549 17.04 7.19 25.38
C ASN A 549 17.72 6.47 24.20
N THR A 550 16.91 5.93 23.28
CA THR A 550 17.40 5.19 22.11
C THR A 550 18.18 6.11 21.17
N LEU A 551 17.69 7.35 20.94
CA LEU A 551 18.42 8.36 20.18
C LEU A 551 19.74 8.77 20.85
N HIS A 552 19.73 9.09 22.15
CA HIS A 552 20.97 9.43 22.86
C HIS A 552 21.98 8.28 22.84
N THR A 553 21.50 7.05 23.04
CA THR A 553 22.35 5.85 23.00
C THR A 553 22.99 5.69 21.62
N ALA A 554 22.20 5.76 20.54
CA ALA A 554 22.71 5.66 19.18
C ALA A 554 23.76 6.75 18.88
N PHE A 555 23.50 8.02 19.18
CA PHE A 555 24.46 9.09 18.91
C PHE A 555 25.73 8.97 19.76
N ASN A 556 25.62 8.58 21.03
CA ASN A 556 26.78 8.33 21.88
C ASN A 556 27.66 7.17 21.36
N GLN A 557 27.10 6.18 20.67
CA GLN A 557 27.86 5.07 20.06
C GLN A 557 28.42 5.41 18.67
N LEU A 558 27.83 6.38 17.97
CA LEU A 558 28.34 6.91 16.69
C LEU A 558 29.36 8.05 16.88
N GLN A 559 29.45 8.61 18.08
CA GLN A 559 30.43 9.64 18.43
C GLN A 559 31.87 9.10 18.33
N GLY A 560 32.77 9.89 17.73
CA GLY A 560 34.18 9.52 17.61
C GLY A 560 34.51 8.54 16.49
N LEU A 561 33.53 8.15 15.66
CA LEU A 561 33.81 7.45 14.40
C LEU A 561 34.73 8.30 13.51
N LEU A 562 35.66 7.63 12.82
CA LEU A 562 36.58 8.27 11.88
C LEU A 562 35.86 8.63 10.56
N PRO A 563 36.33 9.67 9.84
CA PRO A 563 35.85 9.98 8.48
C PRO A 563 35.77 8.76 7.57
N GLY A 564 34.64 8.59 6.90
CA GLY A 564 34.39 7.43 6.03
C GLY A 564 32.91 7.06 5.90
N ASN A 565 32.66 6.05 5.07
CA ASN A 565 31.33 5.50 4.82
C ASN A 565 31.12 4.20 5.58
N TYR A 566 29.95 4.09 6.22
CA TYR A 566 29.53 2.98 7.06
C TYR A 566 28.09 2.56 6.73
N ILE A 567 27.73 1.35 7.13
CA ILE A 567 26.35 0.87 7.13
C ILE A 567 26.02 0.44 8.55
N LEU A 568 24.89 0.92 9.07
CA LEU A 568 24.32 0.40 10.31
C LEU A 568 23.18 -0.55 9.95
N ARG A 569 23.38 -1.84 10.25
CA ARG A 569 22.40 -2.92 10.04
C ARG A 569 21.79 -3.31 11.36
N HIS A 570 20.49 -3.59 11.38
CA HIS A 570 19.86 -4.30 12.48
C HIS A 570 19.13 -5.56 11.97
N GLU A 571 19.18 -6.61 12.79
CA GLU A 571 18.38 -7.82 12.63
C GLU A 571 17.76 -8.19 13.97
N PRO A 572 16.46 -8.59 14.05
CA PRO A 572 15.78 -8.88 15.31
C PRO A 572 16.44 -9.99 16.15
N ASN A 573 17.20 -10.89 15.50
CA ASN A 573 17.97 -11.95 16.16
C ASN A 573 19.07 -11.40 17.09
N HIS A 574 19.50 -10.15 16.93
CA HIS A 574 20.53 -9.51 17.75
C HIS A 574 19.96 -8.69 18.93
N GLY A 575 18.63 -8.70 19.13
CA GLY A 575 17.98 -7.90 20.17
C GLY A 575 18.21 -6.40 19.96
N HIS A 576 18.37 -5.61 21.02
CA HIS A 576 18.56 -4.15 20.91
C HIS A 576 19.96 -3.71 20.43
N ASN A 577 20.56 -4.47 19.51
CA ASN A 577 21.86 -4.18 18.93
C ASN A 577 21.77 -4.06 17.40
N ALA A 578 22.55 -3.13 16.85
CA ALA A 578 22.88 -3.06 15.44
C ALA A 578 24.34 -3.49 15.21
N ILE A 579 24.68 -3.82 13.97
CA ILE A 579 26.04 -4.13 13.52
C ILE A 579 26.49 -2.96 12.64
N LEU A 580 27.63 -2.36 13.00
CA LEU A 580 28.29 -1.34 12.21
C LEU A 580 29.28 -2.00 11.24
N TYR A 581 29.12 -1.71 9.96
CA TYR A 581 30.03 -2.10 8.89
C TYR A 581 30.79 -0.89 8.37
N VAL A 582 32.08 -1.03 8.05
CA VAL A 582 32.96 0.05 7.55
C VAL A 582 33.50 -0.27 6.15
N SER A 583 33.50 0.73 5.27
CA SER A 583 34.05 0.59 3.92
C SER A 583 35.58 0.43 3.96
N LYS A 584 36.08 -0.76 3.65
CA LYS A 584 37.52 -1.06 3.59
C LYS A 584 37.86 -2.00 2.42
N PRO A 585 39.03 -1.85 1.77
CA PRO A 585 39.52 -2.78 0.75
C PRO A 585 40.06 -4.06 1.40
N SER A 586 39.16 -4.90 1.89
CA SER A 586 39.44 -6.17 2.56
C SER A 586 39.14 -7.36 1.66
N VAL A 587 39.99 -8.39 1.74
CA VAL A 587 39.82 -9.67 1.01
C VAL A 587 38.82 -10.60 1.74
N LYS A 588 38.37 -10.22 2.94
CA LYS A 588 37.39 -10.96 3.75
C LYS A 588 36.18 -10.09 4.08
N SER A 589 35.65 -9.37 3.09
CA SER A 589 34.45 -8.56 3.24
C SER A 589 33.28 -9.40 3.78
N SER A 590 32.69 -8.93 4.87
CA SER A 590 31.52 -9.57 5.49
C SER A 590 30.20 -9.12 4.85
N LEU A 591 30.22 -7.98 4.16
CA LEU A 591 29.05 -7.39 3.51
C LEU A 591 29.43 -6.84 2.13
N VAL A 592 28.65 -7.20 1.12
CA VAL A 592 28.77 -6.70 -0.25
C VAL A 592 27.44 -6.06 -0.66
N LEU A 593 27.48 -4.84 -1.20
CA LEU A 593 26.32 -4.15 -1.77
C LEU A 593 26.05 -4.64 -3.20
N GLU A 594 25.62 -5.89 -3.32
CA GLU A 594 25.13 -6.48 -4.57
C GLU A 594 23.60 -6.56 -4.50
N PHE A 595 22.93 -5.52 -5.03
CA PHE A 595 21.47 -5.43 -4.98
C PHE A 595 20.83 -6.52 -5.85
N ASP A 596 20.05 -7.40 -5.22
CA ASP A 596 19.39 -8.50 -5.91
C ASP A 596 17.92 -8.64 -5.45
N SER A 597 17.01 -8.19 -6.32
CA SER A 597 15.55 -8.31 -6.12
C SER A 597 15.00 -9.74 -6.26
N THR A 598 15.83 -10.69 -6.69
CA THR A 598 15.52 -12.13 -6.79
C THR A 598 15.93 -12.89 -5.53
N GLN A 599 17.00 -12.48 -4.85
CA GLN A 599 17.40 -13.03 -3.56
C GLN A 599 16.52 -12.48 -2.43
N LEU A 600 16.17 -13.36 -1.48
CA LEU A 600 15.37 -13.01 -0.31
C LEU A 600 16.28 -12.56 0.83
N ALA A 601 15.87 -11.51 1.55
CA ALA A 601 16.57 -11.03 2.75
C ALA A 601 16.54 -12.06 3.89
N GLU A 602 15.54 -12.94 3.90
CA GLU A 602 15.45 -14.07 4.82
C GLU A 602 15.38 -15.40 4.05
N VAL A 603 16.18 -16.37 4.49
CA VAL A 603 16.36 -17.68 3.84
C VAL A 603 15.06 -18.51 3.77
N ASP A 604 14.14 -18.32 4.72
CA ASP A 604 12.83 -18.99 4.73
C ASP A 604 11.68 -17.97 4.80
N GLU A 605 11.31 -17.40 3.65
CA GLU A 605 10.09 -16.58 3.50
C GLU A 605 8.83 -17.34 4.02
N ALA A 606 8.80 -18.67 3.91
CA ALA A 606 7.69 -19.46 4.42
C ALA A 606 7.67 -19.54 5.95
N LYS A 607 8.73 -19.18 6.68
CA LYS A 607 8.72 -19.02 8.15
C LYS A 607 7.93 -17.77 8.54
N ASN A 608 8.22 -16.62 7.93
CA ASN A 608 7.46 -15.39 8.14
C ASN A 608 5.98 -15.55 7.77
N LEU A 609 5.68 -16.24 6.67
CA LEU A 609 4.30 -16.54 6.27
C LEU A 609 3.55 -17.46 7.25
N LYS A 610 4.23 -18.19 8.14
CA LYS A 610 3.61 -19.10 9.13
C LYS A 610 3.33 -18.43 10.47
N THR A 611 3.94 -17.28 10.77
CA THR A 611 3.69 -16.55 12.01
C THR A 611 2.44 -15.67 11.88
N PRO A 612 1.38 -15.89 12.68
CA PRO A 612 0.21 -15.02 12.65
C PRO A 612 0.51 -13.62 13.22
N PRO A 613 -0.06 -12.54 12.65
CA PRO A 613 -0.06 -11.24 13.28
C PRO A 613 -0.79 -11.33 14.62
N VAL A 614 -0.39 -10.47 15.56
CA VAL A 614 -1.11 -10.35 16.83
C VAL A 614 -2.45 -9.65 16.55
N ILE A 615 -3.55 -10.33 16.87
CA ILE A 615 -4.90 -9.80 16.71
C ILE A 615 -5.33 -9.09 18.00
N ILE A 616 -5.98 -7.94 17.88
CA ILE A 616 -6.50 -7.12 18.99
C ILE A 616 -8.01 -6.86 18.85
N PRO A 617 -8.74 -6.66 19.96
CA PRO A 617 -10.20 -6.49 19.99
C PRO A 617 -10.66 -5.08 19.59
N VAL A 618 -10.14 -4.56 18.47
CA VAL A 618 -10.56 -3.26 17.91
C VAL A 618 -11.92 -3.40 17.24
N LEU A 619 -12.79 -2.42 17.46
CA LEU A 619 -14.08 -2.36 16.79
C LEU A 619 -13.87 -2.16 15.27
N LEU A 620 -14.65 -2.86 14.45
CA LEU A 620 -14.58 -2.79 12.98
C LEU A 620 -16.01 -2.69 12.42
N PRO A 621 -16.20 -2.24 11.17
CA PRO A 621 -17.53 -2.12 10.56
C PRO A 621 -18.35 -3.42 10.62
N TYR A 622 -17.70 -4.57 10.44
CA TYR A 622 -18.30 -5.90 10.58
C TYR A 622 -18.88 -6.14 11.99
N HIS A 623 -18.14 -5.79 13.05
CA HIS A 623 -18.57 -5.98 14.44
C HIS A 623 -19.86 -5.20 14.74
N LYS A 624 -19.93 -3.93 14.30
CA LYS A 624 -21.12 -3.09 14.45
C LYS A 624 -22.33 -3.64 13.68
N LEU A 625 -22.16 -3.98 12.39
CA LEU A 625 -23.23 -4.55 11.57
C LEU A 625 -23.76 -5.88 12.14
N LYS A 626 -22.87 -6.77 12.59
CA LYS A 626 -23.25 -8.09 13.10
C LYS A 626 -23.70 -8.09 14.55
N ARG A 627 -23.52 -6.98 15.27
CA ARG A 627 -23.71 -6.90 16.73
C ARG A 627 -22.93 -8.02 17.44
N MET A 628 -21.70 -8.24 16.98
CA MET A 628 -20.73 -9.17 17.56
C MET A 628 -19.56 -8.40 18.17
N LEU A 629 -19.10 -8.85 19.34
CA LEU A 629 -17.96 -8.23 20.02
C LEU A 629 -16.66 -8.56 19.27
N PRO A 630 -15.69 -7.62 19.21
CA PRO A 630 -14.37 -7.89 18.66
C PRO A 630 -13.68 -9.07 19.33
N CYS A 631 -13.08 -9.96 18.54
CA CYS A 631 -12.39 -11.16 19.05
C CYS A 631 -13.25 -12.03 20.00
N ALA A 632 -14.55 -12.18 19.71
CA ALA A 632 -15.45 -13.06 20.46
C ALA A 632 -16.08 -14.11 19.54
N PHE A 633 -16.50 -15.25 20.10
CA PHE A 633 -17.23 -16.27 19.35
C PHE A 633 -18.64 -15.77 19.00
N THR A 634 -19.34 -16.53 18.15
CA THR A 634 -20.67 -16.12 17.71
C THR A 634 -21.72 -16.28 18.80
N PRO A 635 -22.59 -15.28 19.04
CA PRO A 635 -23.77 -15.46 19.88
C PRO A 635 -24.95 -16.06 19.09
N HIS A 636 -24.72 -16.58 17.87
CA HIS A 636 -25.75 -17.04 16.95
C HIS A 636 -25.51 -18.48 16.47
N GLU A 637 -26.38 -19.42 16.86
CA GLU A 637 -26.31 -20.85 16.49
C GLU A 637 -26.18 -21.10 14.98
N ARG A 638 -26.79 -20.24 14.15
CA ARG A 638 -26.75 -20.36 12.68
C ARG A 638 -25.35 -20.19 12.10
N GLN A 639 -24.41 -19.61 12.85
CA GLN A 639 -23.01 -19.40 12.46
C GLN A 639 -22.07 -20.49 12.99
N LEU A 640 -22.59 -21.51 13.68
CA LEU A 640 -21.77 -22.65 14.10
C LEU A 640 -21.36 -23.52 12.90
N ALA A 641 -20.16 -24.08 12.98
CA ALA A 641 -19.70 -25.10 12.05
C ALA A 641 -20.65 -26.30 12.09
N ARG A 642 -21.41 -26.51 11.01
CA ARG A 642 -22.28 -27.68 10.90
C ARG A 642 -21.39 -28.92 10.88
N SER A 643 -21.64 -29.85 11.80
CA SER A 643 -20.95 -31.14 11.77
C SER A 643 -21.08 -31.75 10.37
N PRO A 644 -20.00 -32.33 9.80
CA PRO A 644 -20.06 -32.89 8.47
C PRO A 644 -21.10 -34.00 8.48
N ARG A 645 -22.26 -33.74 7.87
CA ARG A 645 -23.27 -34.77 7.62
C ARG A 645 -22.52 -35.94 7.00
N ARG A 646 -22.48 -37.08 7.68
CA ARG A 646 -21.91 -38.33 7.15
C ARG A 646 -22.44 -38.45 5.73
N ALA A 647 -21.53 -38.46 4.74
CA ALA A 647 -21.93 -38.48 3.34
C ALA A 647 -23.00 -39.58 3.18
N PRO A 648 -24.18 -39.29 2.60
CA PRO A 648 -25.20 -40.30 2.43
C PRO A 648 -24.52 -41.50 1.77
N ARG A 649 -24.64 -42.68 2.41
CA ARG A 649 -23.96 -43.90 1.95
C ARG A 649 -24.15 -43.96 0.44
N ARG A 650 -23.05 -43.81 -0.33
CA ARG A 650 -23.11 -43.91 -1.79
C ARG A 650 -23.90 -45.17 -2.08
N GLN A 651 -25.09 -45.02 -2.69
CA GLN A 651 -25.82 -46.17 -3.18
C GLN A 651 -24.83 -46.93 -4.06
N ARG A 652 -24.62 -48.22 -3.76
CA ARG A 652 -23.66 -49.02 -4.49
C ARG A 652 -24.06 -48.93 -5.95
N THR A 653 -23.17 -48.43 -6.81
CA THR A 653 -23.36 -48.55 -8.26
C THR A 653 -23.60 -50.03 -8.58
N PRO A 654 -24.52 -50.36 -9.51
CA PRO A 654 -24.86 -51.75 -9.79
C PRO A 654 -23.61 -52.58 -10.11
N PRO A 655 -23.61 -53.89 -9.81
CA PRO A 655 -22.48 -54.76 -10.14
C PRO A 655 -22.14 -54.69 -11.63
N ARG A 656 -20.84 -54.71 -11.93
CA ARG A 656 -20.26 -54.55 -13.27
C ARG A 656 -20.58 -55.67 -14.28
N ALA A 657 -21.49 -56.58 -13.94
CA ALA A 657 -21.95 -57.66 -14.81
C ALA A 657 -22.72 -57.13 -16.05
N LEU A 658 -23.43 -56.01 -15.90
CA LEU A 658 -24.24 -55.39 -16.97
C LEU A 658 -23.45 -54.42 -17.88
N GLN A 659 -22.11 -54.40 -17.82
CA GLN A 659 -21.27 -53.59 -18.73
C GLN A 659 -20.51 -54.43 -19.77
N LEU A 660 -20.71 -55.75 -19.80
CA LEU A 660 -19.99 -56.66 -20.71
C LEU A 660 -20.76 -57.01 -22.00
N GLU A 661 -22.08 -56.79 -22.05
CA GLU A 661 -22.87 -57.02 -23.26
C GLU A 661 -22.79 -55.83 -24.24
N SER A 662 -22.67 -54.59 -23.73
CA SER A 662 -22.56 -53.37 -24.55
C SER A 662 -21.21 -53.18 -25.26
N GLU A 663 -20.20 -54.01 -24.98
CA GLU A 663 -18.87 -53.96 -25.63
C GLU A 663 -18.63 -55.13 -26.60
N ALA A 664 -19.59 -56.05 -26.76
CA ALA A 664 -19.47 -57.22 -27.65
C ALA A 664 -19.92 -56.96 -29.10
N GLU A 665 -20.84 -56.02 -29.34
CA GLU A 665 -21.36 -55.69 -30.69
C GLU A 665 -20.65 -54.49 -31.34
N SER A 666 -19.76 -53.80 -30.63
CA SER A 666 -19.03 -52.61 -31.13
C SER A 666 -17.62 -52.97 -31.62
N GLY A 667 -17.51 -53.41 -32.88
CA GLY A 667 -16.23 -53.80 -33.49
C GLY A 667 -15.26 -52.65 -33.77
N GLY A 668 -14.21 -52.52 -32.94
CA GLY A 668 -13.01 -51.70 -33.20
C GLY A 668 -13.15 -50.18 -32.93
N ALA A 669 -12.10 -49.43 -32.57
CA ALA A 669 -10.67 -49.77 -32.57
C ALA A 669 -9.84 -49.02 -31.49
N GLN A 670 -8.80 -49.72 -31.00
CA GLN A 670 -7.54 -49.26 -30.38
C GLN A 670 -7.49 -47.97 -29.52
N GLY A 671 -7.40 -48.15 -28.20
CA GLY A 671 -6.76 -47.22 -27.26
C GLY A 671 -5.58 -47.88 -26.52
N LYS A 672 -4.34 -47.47 -26.80
CA LYS A 672 -3.13 -48.09 -26.21
C LYS A 672 -2.98 -47.78 -24.71
N TRP A 673 -2.88 -48.82 -23.87
CA TRP A 673 -2.57 -48.70 -22.44
C TRP A 673 -1.05 -48.61 -22.16
N PRO A 674 -0.58 -47.70 -21.29
CA PRO A 674 0.80 -47.72 -20.81
C PRO A 674 1.00 -48.74 -19.67
N LYS A 675 1.94 -49.67 -19.84
CA LYS A 675 2.33 -50.65 -18.80
C LYS A 675 3.01 -49.96 -17.61
N ARG A 676 2.42 -50.04 -16.42
CA ARG A 676 3.04 -49.56 -15.16
C ARG A 676 3.66 -50.73 -14.37
N LYS A 677 4.94 -50.59 -13.99
CA LYS A 677 5.80 -51.65 -13.42
C LYS A 677 5.29 -52.17 -12.06
N LYS A 678 5.27 -53.50 -11.86
CA LYS A 678 5.16 -54.12 -10.52
C LYS A 678 6.46 -53.91 -9.73
N LYS A 679 6.35 -53.51 -8.46
CA LYS A 679 7.47 -53.57 -7.50
C LYS A 679 7.74 -55.03 -7.13
N LYS A 680 8.99 -55.50 -7.26
CA LYS A 680 9.44 -56.71 -6.54
C LYS A 680 9.61 -56.36 -5.05
N LYS A 681 9.15 -57.24 -4.17
CA LYS A 681 9.61 -57.34 -2.78
C LYS A 681 10.69 -58.43 -2.71
N LYS A 682 11.49 -58.39 -1.64
CA LYS A 682 12.43 -59.43 -1.16
C LYS A 682 11.79 -60.84 -1.23
N ASN A 683 12.52 -61.95 -1.35
CA ASN A 683 13.99 -62.13 -1.33
C ASN A 683 14.58 -62.38 -2.73
#